data_AF-A0A3G6MJW4-F1
#
_entry.id   AF-A0A3G6MJW4-F1
#
_cell.length_a   1.000
_cell.length_b   1.000
_cell.length_c   1.000
_cell.angle_alpha   90.00
_cell.angle_beta   90.00
_cell.angle_gamma   90.00
#
_symmetry.space_group_name_H-M   'P 1'
#
loop_
_entity.id
_entity.type
_entity.pdbx_description
1 polymer ?
#
loop_
_entity_poly.entity_id
_entity_poly.type
_entity_poly.pdbx_seq_one_letter_code
_entity_poly.pdbx_strand_id
1 'polypeptide(L)'
;MFQDDNTPKTPTPKTGKPSVTKEMGETAKKQAVNKATQKIQEKTNGKIQKATETLATAQAYTGIAQNASGMFMNHVKQANIPTLVEDKVWSKQPTSKIHNAYAIPESQVLGINRVVKLDIIIEGKVIKHFKHFKLKQNAVKHHEFDLMLAHDSLGNAENHNLEEAQNFLGKRMTVIFKYKDVEDGPERSFVGVITEVGFSQEKGSLGNIVLTGFSPTVLLDAAPHIQSFGGGQEISLNSIADQVIKEGLGQNKFDFRVDSQHGNVSYSSQYEETHYNYLARIAEAYGEQFYYDGEVLHFGKLPPQEQPVKLTYGSSVNDVKIKMKAQHVNPTFYGYNSSKNEKLTTGNSKITHTSDIAKRAYEISEKTFQTPSLRVAPIKASSFMDIDASQKGTAGSKASNVFVTSGTTTVPFLYPGCIADIEMRKTDTNQTSYFTKLMIVEVNHEVDARGYYTGTFDAIASDTGFIPRPEFQLPKAEPQFAKVISNTDPMNQGRVQVQFDWQNGSTTTEFIRVMTPDAGSSDKVSKNRGFMAIPEVGDQVIVNFVHQHPDRPFVMGGMFHGGVGGGGGQNNNIKSLSSRSGNKLELDDGAGSVFLTDQGGANMKFDGAGNATTNANNDKTVSVGNNNTVNTGSKNIINVGSKDGGGANSMFSMDNAGNISLECDTNITIKTGASSITLNTDGTIILSGKIIGIGAEGIGIAASKGVDVSSPANHIGGGQTKIDGGDAFIN
;
A
#
# COMPACT_ATOMS: atom_id res chain seq x y z
N MET A 1 0.53 -42.85 -44.54
CA MET A 1 -0.12 -43.97 -45.27
C MET A 1 -1.20 -43.36 -46.14
N PHE A 2 -1.10 -43.53 -47.47
CA PHE A 2 -2.10 -43.38 -48.56
C PHE A 2 -2.99 -42.10 -48.60
N GLN A 3 -3.20 -41.38 -49.72
CA GLN A 3 -3.49 -41.73 -51.14
C GLN A 3 -4.89 -42.34 -51.36
N ASP A 4 -5.69 -42.03 -52.40
CA ASP A 4 -5.75 -40.95 -53.43
C ASP A 4 -7.27 -40.76 -53.78
N ASP A 5 -7.82 -40.14 -54.85
CA ASP A 5 -7.34 -39.46 -56.08
C ASP A 5 -8.46 -38.51 -56.61
N ASN A 6 -8.18 -37.81 -57.73
CA ASN A 6 -9.07 -37.40 -58.84
C ASN A 6 -9.13 -35.90 -59.17
N THR A 7 -8.27 -35.52 -60.12
CA THR A 7 -8.60 -34.56 -61.21
C THR A 7 -9.26 -35.37 -62.38
N PRO A 8 -9.49 -34.90 -63.64
CA PRO A 8 -9.22 -33.60 -64.27
C PRO A 8 -10.30 -33.06 -65.26
N LYS A 9 -10.07 -31.87 -65.84
CA LYS A 9 -9.90 -31.67 -67.31
C LYS A 9 -9.56 -30.23 -67.71
N THR A 10 -8.79 -30.12 -68.79
CA THR A 10 -8.25 -28.88 -69.41
C THR A 10 -9.01 -28.54 -70.71
N PRO A 11 -8.91 -27.31 -71.28
CA PRO A 11 -7.82 -27.05 -72.25
C PRO A 11 -7.23 -25.61 -72.29
N THR A 12 -5.99 -25.55 -72.78
CA THR A 12 -5.19 -24.37 -73.21
C THR A 12 -5.44 -24.04 -74.71
N PRO A 13 -4.72 -23.12 -75.41
CA PRO A 13 -3.82 -22.01 -75.01
C PRO A 13 -4.08 -20.67 -75.77
N LYS A 14 -3.33 -19.57 -75.47
CA LYS A 14 -2.37 -18.90 -76.40
C LYS A 14 -1.79 -17.54 -75.94
N THR A 15 -0.45 -17.45 -76.03
CA THR A 15 0.42 -16.31 -76.43
C THR A 15 0.10 -14.83 -76.11
N GLY A 16 1.10 -14.11 -75.57
CA GLY A 16 1.40 -12.73 -76.01
C GLY A 16 1.61 -11.67 -74.90
N LYS A 17 2.77 -11.00 -74.91
CA LYS A 17 3.01 -9.70 -74.26
C LYS A 17 3.27 -8.65 -75.34
N PRO A 18 2.76 -7.41 -75.15
CA PRO A 18 3.64 -6.24 -75.27
C PRO A 18 3.96 -5.58 -73.90
N SER A 19 4.47 -4.34 -73.93
CA SER A 19 5.11 -3.63 -72.81
C SER A 19 4.45 -2.26 -72.48
N VAL A 20 5.17 -1.38 -71.77
CA VAL A 20 4.82 -0.02 -71.29
C VAL A 20 3.63 0.08 -70.30
N THR A 21 3.57 0.99 -69.31
CA THR A 21 4.50 2.06 -68.85
C THR A 21 4.97 1.84 -67.40
N LYS A 22 6.04 2.54 -66.99
CA LYS A 22 6.67 2.40 -65.65
C LYS A 22 6.14 3.41 -64.61
N GLU A 23 5.37 4.41 -65.04
CA GLU A 23 5.07 5.64 -64.26
C GLU A 23 3.88 5.49 -63.28
N MET A 24 2.94 4.58 -63.55
CA MET A 24 1.79 4.35 -62.65
C MET A 24 2.24 3.80 -61.28
N GLY A 25 3.32 3.01 -61.23
CA GLY A 25 3.81 2.40 -60.00
C GLY A 25 4.43 3.39 -59.00
N GLU A 26 5.09 4.44 -59.48
CA GLU A 26 5.69 5.46 -58.61
C GLU A 26 4.67 6.47 -58.10
N THR A 27 3.69 6.84 -58.96
CA THR A 27 2.57 7.71 -58.57
C THR A 27 1.73 7.07 -57.46
N ALA A 28 1.42 5.77 -57.58
CA ALA A 28 0.72 5.02 -56.53
C ALA A 28 1.52 4.97 -55.22
N LYS A 29 2.84 4.77 -55.26
CA LYS A 29 3.70 4.81 -54.08
C LYS A 29 3.72 6.19 -53.42
N LYS A 30 3.86 7.28 -54.18
CA LYS A 30 3.82 8.66 -53.64
C LYS A 30 2.48 8.97 -52.97
N GLN A 31 1.36 8.57 -53.56
CA GLN A 31 0.05 8.75 -52.94
C GLN A 31 -0.11 7.92 -51.65
N ALA A 32 0.34 6.66 -51.63
CA ALA A 32 0.30 5.83 -50.43
C ALA A 32 1.16 6.41 -49.29
N VAL A 33 2.37 6.90 -49.59
CA VAL A 33 3.26 7.56 -48.62
C VAL A 33 2.62 8.84 -48.08
N ASN A 34 2.13 9.75 -48.94
CA ASN A 34 1.51 11.00 -48.49
C ASN A 34 0.27 10.74 -47.60
N LYS A 35 -0.55 9.73 -47.92
CA LYS A 35 -1.73 9.34 -47.13
C LYS A 35 -1.37 8.69 -45.80
N ALA A 36 -0.18 8.08 -45.69
CA ALA A 36 0.39 7.63 -44.41
C ALA A 36 0.93 8.82 -43.59
N THR A 37 1.67 9.73 -44.22
CA THR A 37 2.22 10.95 -43.57
C THR A 37 1.11 11.83 -43.01
N GLN A 38 0.02 12.05 -43.75
CA GLN A 38 -1.16 12.78 -43.25
C GLN A 38 -1.76 12.10 -42.00
N LYS A 39 -1.99 10.78 -42.03
CA LYS A 39 -2.50 10.04 -40.86
C LYS A 39 -1.55 10.05 -39.64
N ILE A 40 -0.24 10.21 -39.87
CA ILE A 40 0.75 10.40 -38.82
C ILE A 40 0.68 11.83 -38.27
N GLN A 41 0.56 12.86 -39.12
CA GLN A 41 0.37 14.24 -38.69
C GLN A 41 -0.96 14.45 -37.95
N GLU A 42 -2.06 13.88 -38.41
CA GLU A 42 -3.36 13.89 -37.70
C GLU A 42 -3.26 13.26 -36.31
N LYS A 43 -2.61 12.08 -36.19
CA LYS A 43 -2.38 11.43 -34.89
C LYS A 43 -1.42 12.20 -33.98
N THR A 44 -0.46 12.93 -34.55
CA THR A 44 0.46 13.77 -33.77
C THR A 44 -0.23 15.04 -33.30
N ASN A 45 -0.97 15.75 -34.16
CA ASN A 45 -1.72 16.94 -33.82
C ASN A 45 -2.84 16.63 -32.81
N GLY A 46 -3.56 15.53 -32.96
CA GLY A 46 -4.57 15.09 -31.98
C GLY A 46 -3.98 14.69 -30.62
N LYS A 47 -2.72 14.24 -30.57
CA LYS A 47 -1.98 14.06 -29.30
C LYS A 47 -1.53 15.39 -28.71
N ILE A 48 -1.07 16.32 -29.54
CA ILE A 48 -0.65 17.67 -29.09
C ILE A 48 -1.86 18.42 -28.54
N GLN A 49 -3.00 18.47 -29.25
CA GLN A 49 -4.24 19.11 -28.75
C GLN A 49 -4.68 18.51 -27.41
N LYS A 50 -4.71 17.18 -27.26
CA LYS A 50 -5.01 16.57 -25.94
C LYS A 50 -4.00 16.93 -24.85
N ALA A 51 -2.72 17.08 -25.18
CA ALA A 51 -1.72 17.56 -24.22
C ALA A 51 -1.96 19.03 -23.84
N THR A 52 -2.30 19.89 -24.81
CA THR A 52 -2.64 21.30 -24.58
C THR A 52 -3.95 21.46 -23.78
N GLU A 53 -4.97 20.65 -24.03
CA GLU A 53 -6.23 20.61 -23.26
C GLU A 53 -5.99 20.13 -21.82
N THR A 54 -5.13 19.12 -21.64
CA THR A 54 -4.71 18.64 -20.31
C THR A 54 -3.91 19.70 -19.54
N LEU A 55 -3.04 20.45 -20.23
CA LEU A 55 -2.28 21.55 -19.64
C LEU A 55 -3.19 22.75 -19.31
N ALA A 56 -4.14 23.09 -20.19
CA ALA A 56 -5.10 24.16 -19.96
C ALA A 56 -6.05 23.86 -18.78
N THR A 57 -6.50 22.61 -18.64
CA THR A 57 -7.29 22.20 -17.47
C THR A 57 -6.44 22.17 -16.19
N ALA A 58 -5.19 21.71 -16.23
CA ALA A 58 -4.28 21.82 -15.10
C ALA A 58 -4.04 23.28 -14.66
N GLN A 59 -3.87 24.20 -15.62
CA GLN A 59 -3.72 25.63 -15.35
C GLN A 59 -5.01 26.29 -14.81
N ALA A 60 -6.19 25.86 -15.29
CA ALA A 60 -7.47 26.31 -14.74
C ALA A 60 -7.64 25.91 -13.27
N TYR A 61 -7.27 24.68 -12.90
CA TYR A 61 -7.29 24.23 -11.50
C TYR A 61 -6.30 25.01 -10.61
N THR A 62 -5.11 25.38 -11.10
CA THR A 62 -4.20 26.26 -10.32
C THR A 62 -4.72 27.69 -10.19
N GLY A 63 -5.39 28.23 -11.22
CA GLY A 63 -5.96 29.58 -11.18
C GLY A 63 -7.12 29.72 -10.19
N ILE A 64 -7.95 28.68 -10.03
CA ILE A 64 -9.06 28.67 -9.06
C ILE A 64 -8.53 28.59 -7.62
N ALA A 65 -7.42 27.87 -7.38
CA ALA A 65 -6.83 27.76 -6.04
C ALA A 65 -6.23 29.08 -5.50
N GLN A 66 -5.74 29.97 -6.37
CA GLN A 66 -5.03 31.18 -5.94
C GLN A 66 -5.93 32.24 -5.29
N ASN A 67 -7.23 32.30 -5.64
CA ASN A 67 -8.16 33.30 -5.09
C ASN A 67 -8.70 32.96 -3.68
N ALA A 68 -8.27 31.85 -3.07
CA ALA A 68 -8.67 31.46 -1.71
C ALA A 68 -7.52 31.51 -0.69
N SER A 69 -6.31 31.94 -1.08
CA SER A 69 -5.10 31.92 -0.23
C SER A 69 -4.72 33.30 0.33
N GLY A 70 -5.71 34.02 0.86
CA GLY A 70 -5.50 35.28 1.59
C GLY A 70 -5.39 35.06 3.09
N MET A 71 -4.19 35.28 3.66
CA MET A 71 -3.79 35.02 5.06
C MET A 71 -3.52 33.54 5.41
N PHE A 72 -2.70 33.35 6.46
CA PHE A 72 -2.26 32.07 7.05
C PHE A 72 -1.41 31.13 6.16
N MET A 73 -0.22 31.60 5.80
CA MET A 73 0.91 30.75 5.43
C MET A 73 2.14 31.13 6.26
N ASN A 74 2.67 30.19 7.06
CA ASN A 74 4.12 30.10 7.32
C ASN A 74 4.56 28.77 7.97
N HIS A 75 4.56 27.69 7.18
CA HIS A 75 5.54 26.62 7.34
C HIS A 75 5.92 26.11 5.94
N VAL A 76 7.22 26.08 5.65
CA VAL A 76 7.73 25.72 4.31
C VAL A 76 7.70 24.20 4.15
N LYS A 77 6.96 23.71 3.16
CA LYS A 77 7.06 22.32 2.71
C LYS A 77 8.42 22.12 2.03
N GLN A 78 9.37 21.48 2.71
CA GLN A 78 10.54 20.92 2.04
C GLN A 78 10.10 19.77 1.11
N ALA A 79 10.60 19.77 -0.11
CA ALA A 79 10.42 18.66 -1.04
C ALA A 79 11.52 17.62 -0.81
N ASN A 80 11.15 16.39 -0.44
CA ASN A 80 12.07 15.27 -0.45
C ASN A 80 12.41 14.89 -1.89
N ILE A 81 13.45 15.54 -2.43
CA ILE A 81 14.19 15.03 -3.58
C ILE A 81 14.86 13.72 -3.14
N PRO A 82 14.84 12.63 -3.92
CA PRO A 82 15.54 11.39 -3.61
C PRO A 82 17.06 11.56 -3.82
N THR A 83 17.70 12.37 -2.98
CA THR A 83 19.15 12.47 -2.92
C THR A 83 19.72 11.21 -2.26
N LEU A 84 20.45 10.42 -3.05
CA LEU A 84 21.61 9.70 -2.52
C LEU A 84 22.60 10.77 -2.05
N VAL A 85 22.53 11.13 -0.76
CA VAL A 85 23.38 12.19 -0.19
C VAL A 85 24.81 11.67 -0.08
N GLU A 86 25.65 12.03 -1.05
CA GLU A 86 27.08 11.70 -1.03
C GLU A 86 27.82 12.44 0.09
N ASP A 87 27.33 13.62 0.50
CA ASP A 87 27.73 14.34 1.72
C ASP A 87 27.23 13.62 3.00
N LYS A 88 27.90 12.51 3.31
CA LYS A 88 27.63 11.63 4.46
C LYS A 88 27.61 12.38 5.80
N VAL A 89 26.40 12.72 6.25
CA VAL A 89 26.06 13.26 7.59
C VAL A 89 26.63 12.38 8.72
N TRP A 90 26.86 11.09 8.44
CA TRP A 90 27.54 10.09 9.28
C TRP A 90 28.83 10.58 9.97
N SER A 91 29.56 11.52 9.36
CA SER A 91 30.78 12.11 9.91
C SER A 91 30.58 12.98 11.17
N LYS A 92 29.33 13.30 11.55
CA LYS A 92 28.99 14.16 12.70
C LYS A 92 28.00 13.54 13.69
N GLN A 93 27.58 12.29 13.50
CA GLN A 93 26.72 11.61 14.47
C GLN A 93 27.54 11.17 15.70
N PRO A 94 26.93 11.12 16.91
CA PRO A 94 27.61 10.68 18.11
C PRO A 94 27.98 9.19 18.01
N THR A 95 29.13 8.85 18.57
CA THR A 95 29.61 7.49 18.76
C THR A 95 30.22 7.41 20.16
N SER A 96 29.83 6.42 20.96
CA SER A 96 30.61 6.08 22.15
C SER A 96 32.06 5.81 21.78
N LYS A 97 32.96 6.05 22.72
CA LYS A 97 34.32 5.52 22.66
C LYS A 97 34.91 5.35 24.04
N ILE A 98 35.89 4.48 24.18
CA ILE A 98 36.74 4.47 25.37
C ILE A 98 37.74 5.62 25.22
N HIS A 99 37.71 6.59 26.14
CA HIS A 99 38.75 7.61 26.20
C HIS A 99 40.08 6.95 26.56
N ASN A 100 41.16 7.36 25.88
CA ASN A 100 42.51 6.78 26.00
C ASN A 100 42.56 5.24 26.10
N ALA A 101 41.86 4.53 25.21
CA ALA A 101 41.81 3.05 25.20
C ALA A 101 43.19 2.36 25.19
N TYR A 102 44.20 3.00 24.58
CA TYR A 102 45.59 2.51 24.55
C TYR A 102 46.21 2.39 25.95
N ALA A 103 45.80 3.23 26.89
CA ALA A 103 46.28 3.18 28.27
C ALA A 103 45.68 2.02 29.09
N ILE A 104 44.73 1.22 28.57
CA ILE A 104 44.23 0.00 29.26
C ILE A 104 45.37 -1.02 29.50
N PRO A 105 46.06 -1.55 28.46
CA PRO A 105 47.18 -2.47 28.65
C PRO A 105 48.38 -1.81 29.34
N GLU A 106 48.66 -0.52 29.09
CA GLU A 106 49.78 0.19 29.74
C GLU A 106 49.55 0.39 31.25
N SER A 107 48.30 0.56 31.67
CA SER A 107 47.93 0.60 33.08
C SER A 107 47.98 -0.78 33.75
N GLN A 108 48.04 -1.89 33.01
CA GLN A 108 47.85 -3.22 33.58
C GLN A 108 49.06 -3.69 34.42
N VAL A 109 48.85 -3.91 35.72
CA VAL A 109 49.88 -4.43 36.64
C VAL A 109 49.59 -5.90 36.95
N LEU A 110 50.53 -6.78 36.63
CA LEU A 110 50.37 -8.23 36.81
C LEU A 110 50.12 -8.58 38.28
N GLY A 111 49.00 -9.25 38.55
CA GLY A 111 48.61 -9.69 39.89
C GLY A 111 48.00 -8.61 40.80
N ILE A 112 47.80 -7.37 40.31
CA ILE A 112 47.19 -6.28 41.08
C ILE A 112 45.96 -5.75 40.34
N ASN A 113 44.77 -5.97 40.93
CA ASN A 113 43.55 -5.31 40.48
C ASN A 113 43.62 -3.83 40.89
N ARG A 114 43.61 -2.91 39.92
CA ARG A 114 43.57 -1.48 40.20
C ARG A 114 42.24 -1.08 40.84
N VAL A 115 42.32 -0.02 41.64
CA VAL A 115 41.15 0.61 42.25
C VAL A 115 40.47 1.51 41.22
N VAL A 116 39.18 1.29 41.01
CA VAL A 116 38.33 2.07 40.11
C VAL A 116 37.77 3.28 40.86
N LYS A 117 37.73 4.43 40.18
CA LYS A 117 37.04 5.64 40.59
C LYS A 117 35.80 5.80 39.72
N LEU A 118 34.67 6.12 40.35
CA LEU A 118 33.45 6.54 39.66
C LEU A 118 33.26 8.05 39.89
N ASP A 119 33.23 8.84 38.82
CA ASP A 119 32.73 10.20 38.86
C ASP A 119 31.25 10.19 38.49
N ILE A 120 30.39 10.42 39.49
CA ILE A 120 28.93 10.31 39.38
C ILE A 120 28.32 11.72 39.35
N ILE A 121 27.49 11.99 38.34
CA ILE A 121 26.89 13.31 38.08
C ILE A 121 25.40 13.13 37.79
N ILE A 122 24.53 13.83 38.53
CA ILE A 122 23.08 13.83 38.32
C ILE A 122 22.65 15.28 38.03
N GLU A 123 22.21 15.58 36.80
CA GLU A 123 21.85 16.96 36.35
C GLU A 123 22.90 18.03 36.74
N GLY A 124 24.19 17.67 36.65
CA GLY A 124 25.32 18.55 37.03
C GLY A 124 25.70 18.53 38.52
N LYS A 125 24.87 18.00 39.45
CA LYS A 125 25.30 17.77 40.84
C LYS A 125 26.25 16.57 40.88
N VAL A 126 27.49 16.79 41.31
CA VAL A 126 28.49 15.73 41.52
C VAL A 126 28.24 15.03 42.85
N ILE A 127 28.09 13.70 42.82
CA ILE A 127 27.92 12.86 44.01
C ILE A 127 29.31 12.40 44.47
N LYS A 128 29.77 12.93 45.61
CA LYS A 128 31.15 12.73 46.11
C LYS A 128 31.43 11.35 46.69
N HIS A 129 30.40 10.72 47.28
CA HIS A 129 30.53 9.50 48.06
C HIS A 129 29.35 8.56 47.80
N PHE A 130 29.65 7.33 47.38
CA PHE A 130 28.70 6.23 47.23
C PHE A 130 29.14 5.04 48.09
N LYS A 131 28.21 4.15 48.46
CA LYS A 131 28.47 2.91 49.20
C LYS A 131 28.73 1.74 48.25
N HIS A 132 27.93 1.63 47.19
CA HIS A 132 27.98 0.57 46.19
C HIS A 132 27.35 1.09 44.88
N PHE A 133 27.87 0.65 43.75
CA PHE A 133 27.28 0.91 42.44
C PHE A 133 27.26 -0.38 41.62
N LYS A 134 26.12 -0.65 40.99
CA LYS A 134 25.90 -1.78 40.10
C LYS A 134 25.28 -1.32 38.80
N LEU A 135 25.81 -1.84 37.69
CA LEU A 135 25.34 -1.54 36.35
C LEU A 135 25.33 -2.82 35.50
N LYS A 136 24.18 -3.15 34.93
CA LYS A 136 23.98 -4.27 34.02
C LYS A 136 23.60 -3.74 32.65
N GLN A 137 24.45 -3.98 31.66
CA GLN A 137 24.26 -3.55 30.28
C GLN A 137 24.06 -4.77 29.38
N ASN A 138 23.11 -4.70 28.45
CA ASN A 138 22.71 -5.84 27.61
C ASN A 138 22.18 -5.33 26.26
N ALA A 139 22.66 -5.86 25.14
CA ALA A 139 22.33 -5.41 23.79
C ALA A 139 20.86 -5.66 23.36
N VAL A 140 20.10 -6.48 24.09
CA VAL A 140 18.75 -6.97 23.75
C VAL A 140 17.65 -6.31 24.60
N LYS A 141 18.02 -5.68 25.73
CA LYS A 141 17.12 -5.17 26.77
C LYS A 141 17.50 -3.74 27.18
N HIS A 142 16.71 -3.11 28.04
CA HIS A 142 17.16 -1.94 28.79
C HIS A 142 18.34 -2.32 29.70
N HIS A 143 19.27 -1.40 29.89
CA HIS A 143 20.30 -1.52 30.93
C HIS A 143 19.65 -1.20 32.27
N GLU A 144 20.11 -1.82 33.35
CA GLU A 144 19.63 -1.66 34.73
C GLU A 144 20.78 -1.10 35.58
N PHE A 145 20.51 -0.15 36.49
CA PHE A 145 21.50 0.30 37.48
C PHE A 145 20.91 0.47 38.89
N ASP A 146 21.78 0.30 39.88
CA ASP A 146 21.56 0.58 41.30
C ASP A 146 22.74 1.41 41.81
N LEU A 147 22.44 2.56 42.42
CA LEU A 147 23.41 3.41 43.09
C LEU A 147 23.00 3.60 44.55
N MET A 148 23.74 2.93 45.45
CA MET A 148 23.54 3.06 46.89
C MET A 148 24.44 4.15 47.46
N LEU A 149 23.85 5.13 48.15
CA LEU A 149 24.52 6.23 48.83
C LEU A 149 24.37 6.11 50.35
N ALA A 150 25.22 6.82 51.10
CA ALA A 150 25.02 7.00 52.53
C ALA A 150 23.93 8.05 52.78
N HIS A 151 23.29 8.00 53.95
CA HIS A 151 22.25 8.98 54.34
C HIS A 151 22.72 10.45 54.27
N ASP A 152 24.02 10.67 54.43
CA ASP A 152 24.73 11.94 54.49
C ASP A 152 25.46 12.30 53.18
N SER A 153 25.42 11.42 52.16
CA SER A 153 26.15 11.59 50.88
C SER A 153 25.76 12.85 50.09
N LEU A 154 24.58 13.43 50.33
CA LEU A 154 24.05 14.55 49.55
C LEU A 154 24.40 15.93 50.10
N GLY A 155 24.67 16.01 51.42
CA GLY A 155 25.07 17.22 52.15
C GLY A 155 24.42 17.33 53.52
N ASN A 156 23.09 17.12 53.56
CA ASN A 156 22.34 16.90 54.79
C ASN A 156 22.14 15.39 55.03
N ALA A 157 21.77 15.01 56.25
CA ALA A 157 21.39 13.64 56.59
C ALA A 157 19.93 13.37 56.20
N GLU A 158 19.75 12.71 55.05
CA GLU A 158 18.47 12.24 54.54
C GLU A 158 17.88 11.15 55.44
N ASN A 159 16.54 11.07 55.46
CA ASN A 159 15.79 10.03 56.17
C ASN A 159 14.73 9.43 55.23
N HIS A 160 13.72 8.74 55.76
CA HIS A 160 12.64 8.13 54.96
C HIS A 160 11.79 9.13 54.14
N ASN A 161 11.88 10.44 54.41
CA ASN A 161 11.26 11.49 53.59
C ASN A 161 12.01 11.72 52.26
N LEU A 162 13.31 11.43 52.17
CA LEU A 162 14.12 11.59 50.95
C LEU A 162 14.07 13.01 50.34
N GLU A 163 14.10 14.06 51.18
CA GLU A 163 13.78 15.44 50.80
C GLU A 163 14.68 16.01 49.71
N GLU A 164 16.00 15.75 49.76
CA GLU A 164 16.89 16.10 48.66
C GLU A 164 16.88 15.04 47.54
N ALA A 165 16.88 13.75 47.89
CA ALA A 165 16.98 12.65 46.93
C ALA A 165 15.79 12.56 45.96
N GLN A 166 14.57 12.94 46.37
CA GLN A 166 13.38 13.01 45.50
C GLN A 166 13.65 13.83 44.22
N ASN A 167 14.48 14.87 44.29
CA ASN A 167 14.79 15.76 43.16
C ASN A 167 15.59 15.07 42.04
N PHE A 168 16.14 13.86 42.29
CA PHE A 168 16.80 13.02 41.30
C PHE A 168 15.85 12.10 40.51
N LEU A 169 14.58 11.98 40.91
CA LEU A 169 13.62 11.16 40.18
C LEU A 169 13.38 11.72 38.76
N GLY A 170 13.44 10.86 37.75
CA GLY A 170 13.31 11.24 36.33
C GLY A 170 14.50 12.01 35.76
N LYS A 171 15.63 12.09 36.47
CA LYS A 171 16.80 12.89 36.06
C LYS A 171 17.83 12.08 35.27
N ARG A 172 18.60 12.80 34.42
CA ARG A 172 19.76 12.25 33.70
C ARG A 172 20.94 12.06 34.65
N MET A 173 21.38 10.81 34.81
CA MET A 173 22.62 10.45 35.48
C MET A 173 23.73 10.18 34.47
N THR A 174 24.98 10.48 34.85
CA THR A 174 26.19 10.04 34.16
C THR A 174 27.18 9.49 35.17
N VAL A 175 27.77 8.34 34.86
CA VAL A 175 28.78 7.66 35.68
C VAL A 175 30.00 7.45 34.81
N ILE A 176 31.14 8.04 35.18
CA ILE A 176 32.39 7.89 34.43
C ILE A 176 33.31 6.95 35.21
N PHE A 177 33.61 5.80 34.62
CA PHE A 177 34.58 4.83 35.13
C PHE A 177 35.99 5.30 34.78
N LYS A 178 36.89 5.34 35.77
CA LYS A 178 38.32 5.69 35.64
C LYS A 178 39.18 4.81 36.55
N TYR A 179 40.49 4.72 36.32
CA TYR A 179 41.42 4.24 37.37
C TYR A 179 41.73 5.37 38.36
N LYS A 180 41.88 5.03 39.64
CA LYS A 180 42.07 6.00 40.73
C LYS A 180 43.49 6.61 40.78
N ASP A 181 44.45 5.95 40.15
CA ASP A 181 45.89 6.19 40.26
C ASP A 181 46.58 6.39 38.89
N VAL A 182 45.81 6.81 37.88
CA VAL A 182 46.29 7.19 36.54
C VAL A 182 45.58 8.47 36.10
N GLU A 183 46.29 9.60 36.01
CA GLU A 183 45.67 10.92 35.76
C GLU A 183 45.15 11.09 34.32
N ASP A 184 45.89 10.63 33.31
CA ASP A 184 45.45 10.54 31.91
C ASP A 184 45.06 9.09 31.56
N GLY A 185 44.25 8.49 32.42
CA GLY A 185 43.85 7.09 32.32
C GLY A 185 42.79 6.81 31.26
N PRO A 186 42.52 5.53 30.98
CA PRO A 186 41.35 5.14 30.19
C PRO A 186 40.05 5.51 30.93
N GLU A 187 39.05 5.99 30.19
CA GLU A 187 37.73 6.35 30.75
C GLU A 187 36.56 5.83 29.90
N ARG A 188 35.44 5.47 30.55
CA ARG A 188 34.16 5.15 29.89
C ARG A 188 33.00 5.78 30.65
N SER A 189 32.15 6.51 29.94
CA SER A 189 30.86 7.00 30.44
C SER A 189 29.77 5.92 30.36
N PHE A 190 28.87 5.90 31.34
CA PHE A 190 27.52 5.39 31.22
C PHE A 190 26.52 6.53 31.47
N VAL A 191 25.44 6.60 30.68
CA VAL A 191 24.34 7.56 30.81
C VAL A 191 23.04 6.79 31.05
N GLY A 192 22.27 7.23 32.05
CA GLY A 192 21.03 6.58 32.45
C GLY A 192 19.99 7.58 32.97
N VAL A 193 18.80 7.06 33.27
CA VAL A 193 17.68 7.81 33.84
C VAL A 193 17.26 7.15 35.14
N ILE A 194 17.22 7.91 36.22
CA ILE A 194 16.76 7.44 37.54
C ILE A 194 15.24 7.33 37.50
N THR A 195 14.69 6.13 37.67
CA THR A 195 13.25 5.86 37.62
C THR A 195 12.64 5.58 38.99
N GLU A 196 13.47 5.31 39.99
CA GLU A 196 13.06 5.06 41.38
C GLU A 196 14.08 5.65 42.35
N VAL A 197 13.58 6.17 43.48
CA VAL A 197 14.37 6.74 44.58
C VAL A 197 13.81 6.15 45.87
N GLY A 198 14.64 5.41 46.61
CA GLY A 198 14.23 4.66 47.79
C GLY A 198 15.12 4.90 49.01
N PHE A 199 14.60 4.55 50.18
CA PHE A 199 15.32 4.54 51.46
C PHE A 199 15.42 3.09 51.96
N SER A 200 16.63 2.60 52.20
CA SER A 200 16.87 1.25 52.70
C SER A 200 17.61 1.29 54.03
N GLN A 201 17.10 0.60 55.05
CA GLN A 201 17.66 0.63 56.41
C GLN A 201 17.75 -0.77 57.01
N GLU A 202 18.97 -1.26 57.20
CA GLU A 202 19.24 -2.57 57.79
C GLU A 202 19.74 -2.46 59.24
N LYS A 203 19.19 -3.27 60.15
CA LYS A 203 19.79 -3.68 61.45
C LYS A 203 20.55 -2.57 62.22
N GLY A 204 19.91 -1.42 62.43
CA GLY A 204 20.48 -0.30 63.21
C GLY A 204 21.43 0.62 62.45
N SER A 205 21.59 0.44 61.13
CA SER A 205 22.18 1.43 60.23
C SER A 205 21.40 2.76 60.28
N LEU A 206 22.09 3.87 60.04
CA LEU A 206 21.48 5.20 59.86
C LEU A 206 20.71 5.33 58.53
N GLY A 207 20.83 4.33 57.64
CA GLY A 207 20.13 4.27 56.36
C GLY A 207 21.05 4.40 55.15
N ASN A 208 20.46 4.07 54.00
CA ASN A 208 21.02 4.18 52.67
C ASN A 208 19.97 4.85 51.78
N ILE A 209 20.40 5.77 50.91
CA ILE A 209 19.59 6.22 49.78
C ILE A 209 19.90 5.26 48.64
N VAL A 210 18.87 4.80 47.92
CA VAL A 210 19.02 3.90 46.78
C VAL A 210 18.44 4.60 45.56
N LEU A 211 19.25 4.78 44.52
CA LEU A 211 18.85 5.40 43.25
C LEU A 211 18.91 4.33 42.16
N THR A 212 17.74 3.84 41.75
CA THR A 212 17.59 2.78 40.75
C THR A 212 17.04 3.35 39.45
N GLY A 213 17.44 2.74 38.32
CA GLY A 213 17.07 3.26 37.02
C GLY A 213 17.57 2.44 35.86
N PHE A 214 17.37 2.99 34.66
CA PHE A 214 17.58 2.28 33.41
C PHE A 214 18.37 3.12 32.38
N SER A 215 18.77 2.48 31.28
CA SER A 215 19.17 3.21 30.06
C SER A 215 18.04 4.10 29.54
N PRO A 216 18.32 5.21 28.83
CA PRO A 216 17.31 6.13 28.29
C PRO A 216 16.27 5.45 27.38
N THR A 217 16.58 4.29 26.82
CA THR A 217 15.62 3.46 26.07
C THR A 217 14.35 3.10 26.84
N VAL A 218 14.33 3.15 28.18
CA VAL A 218 13.10 2.98 28.97
C VAL A 218 12.05 4.06 28.66
N LEU A 219 12.48 5.27 28.27
CA LEU A 219 11.59 6.37 27.87
C LEU A 219 10.91 6.11 26.52
N LEU A 220 11.44 5.18 25.72
CA LEU A 220 10.81 4.69 24.49
C LEU A 220 9.80 3.56 24.77
N ASP A 221 9.90 2.86 25.92
CA ASP A 221 8.99 1.79 26.33
C ASP A 221 7.89 2.31 27.28
N ALA A 222 7.32 3.46 26.92
CA ALA A 222 6.25 4.14 27.66
C ALA A 222 4.86 3.55 27.32
N ALA A 223 3.80 4.37 27.33
CA ALA A 223 2.48 3.93 26.90
C ALA A 223 2.47 3.50 25.42
N PRO A 224 1.69 2.48 25.02
CA PRO A 224 1.48 2.12 23.62
C PRO A 224 0.91 3.30 22.81
N HIS A 225 1.33 3.42 21.55
CA HIS A 225 0.93 4.51 20.67
C HIS A 225 0.48 3.99 19.29
N ILE A 226 -0.27 4.82 18.54
CA ILE A 226 -0.71 4.52 17.17
C ILE A 226 -0.33 5.69 16.27
N GLN A 227 0.52 5.44 15.28
CA GLN A 227 0.88 6.40 14.24
C GLN A 227 1.34 5.72 12.94
N SER A 228 1.59 6.52 11.89
CA SER A 228 1.95 6.03 10.56
C SER A 228 2.91 6.94 9.82
N PHE A 229 3.83 6.34 9.07
CA PHE A 229 4.87 7.00 8.30
C PHE A 229 4.75 6.66 6.81
N GLY A 230 4.99 7.66 5.95
CA GLY A 230 4.88 7.52 4.50
C GLY A 230 3.44 7.58 4.00
N GLY A 231 3.03 6.58 3.22
CA GLY A 231 1.69 6.45 2.66
C GLY A 231 1.52 7.23 1.35
N GLY A 232 1.16 8.51 1.44
CA GLY A 232 0.99 9.37 0.26
C GLY A 232 2.29 9.67 -0.49
N GLN A 233 3.43 9.51 0.18
CA GLN A 233 4.78 9.51 -0.39
C GLN A 233 5.62 8.48 0.36
N GLU A 234 6.66 7.95 -0.27
CA GLU A 234 7.64 7.11 0.42
C GLU A 234 8.46 7.90 1.44
N ILE A 235 8.95 7.22 2.49
CA ILE A 235 9.80 7.81 3.53
C ILE A 235 11.01 6.93 3.81
N SER A 236 12.16 7.51 4.12
CA SER A 236 13.36 6.72 4.46
C SER A 236 13.24 6.10 5.85
N LEU A 237 13.75 4.87 6.04
CA LEU A 237 13.75 4.22 7.36
C LEU A 237 14.57 5.03 8.40
N ASN A 238 15.59 5.77 7.95
CA ASN A 238 16.33 6.73 8.78
C ASN A 238 15.42 7.84 9.34
N SER A 239 14.54 8.40 8.50
CA SER A 239 13.61 9.47 8.90
C SER A 239 12.59 8.97 9.93
N ILE A 240 12.10 7.72 9.78
CA ILE A 240 11.21 7.09 10.75
C ILE A 240 11.90 6.94 12.11
N ALA A 241 13.08 6.31 12.13
CA ALA A 241 13.77 6.04 13.39
C ALA A 241 14.27 7.33 14.08
N ASP A 242 14.75 8.32 13.32
CA ASP A 242 15.13 9.64 13.86
C ASP A 242 13.93 10.37 14.48
N GLN A 243 12.75 10.34 13.83
CA GLN A 243 11.52 10.93 14.37
C GLN A 243 11.10 10.22 15.67
N VAL A 244 10.94 8.89 15.64
CA VAL A 244 10.44 8.10 16.78
C VAL A 244 11.37 8.17 17.99
N ILE A 245 12.69 8.22 17.77
CA ILE A 245 13.66 8.38 18.87
C ILE A 245 13.56 9.79 19.48
N LYS A 246 13.37 10.84 18.67
CA LYS A 246 13.15 12.22 19.14
C LYS A 246 11.84 12.40 19.90
N GLU A 247 10.79 11.66 19.54
CA GLU A 247 9.49 11.67 20.23
C GLU A 247 9.62 11.18 21.69
N GLY A 248 10.29 10.04 21.92
CA GLY A 248 10.43 9.48 23.28
C GLY A 248 11.62 9.99 24.09
N LEU A 249 12.79 10.24 23.49
CA LEU A 249 13.97 10.73 24.21
C LEU A 249 14.00 12.27 24.36
N GLY A 250 13.18 12.96 23.57
CA GLY A 250 13.23 14.42 23.44
C GLY A 250 14.44 14.91 22.65
N GLN A 251 14.47 16.21 22.37
CA GLN A 251 15.58 16.82 21.63
C GLN A 251 16.78 17.06 22.56
N ASN A 252 17.94 16.52 22.19
CA ASN A 252 19.27 16.81 22.75
C ASN A 252 19.53 16.43 24.23
N LYS A 253 18.71 15.55 24.85
CA LYS A 253 18.97 15.04 26.22
C LYS A 253 19.87 13.79 26.26
N PHE A 254 19.74 12.94 25.24
CA PHE A 254 20.42 11.65 25.13
C PHE A 254 20.89 11.46 23.70
N ASP A 255 22.08 10.89 23.54
CA ASP A 255 22.70 10.72 22.23
C ASP A 255 22.18 9.47 21.51
N PHE A 256 21.99 9.59 20.20
CA PHE A 256 21.55 8.48 19.36
C PHE A 256 22.07 8.62 17.92
N ARG A 257 22.12 7.49 17.21
CA ARG A 257 22.75 7.32 15.91
C ARG A 257 21.86 6.45 15.02
N VAL A 258 21.46 6.96 13.86
CA VAL A 258 20.48 6.32 12.96
C VAL A 258 21.05 6.17 11.55
N ASP A 259 21.62 5.02 11.21
CA ASP A 259 22.39 4.74 9.99
C ASP A 259 21.91 3.46 9.27
N SER A 260 20.64 3.44 8.86
CA SER A 260 19.96 2.33 8.15
C SER A 260 20.71 1.86 6.88
N GLN A 261 20.78 0.55 6.66
CA GLN A 261 21.15 -0.05 5.37
C GLN A 261 19.98 -0.03 4.37
N HIS A 262 18.76 -0.23 4.87
CA HIS A 262 17.53 -0.19 4.08
C HIS A 262 17.18 1.24 3.66
N GLY A 263 16.51 1.36 2.52
CA GLY A 263 16.18 2.64 1.88
C GLY A 263 14.81 3.18 2.31
N ASN A 264 13.97 3.43 1.31
CA ASN A 264 12.62 3.95 1.49
C ASN A 264 11.60 2.83 1.76
N VAL A 265 10.60 3.13 2.60
CA VAL A 265 9.40 2.32 2.78
C VAL A 265 8.17 3.07 2.23
N SER A 266 7.22 2.32 1.68
CA SER A 266 5.98 2.87 1.10
C SER A 266 5.00 3.31 2.20
N TYR A 267 4.81 2.48 3.21
CA TYR A 267 4.00 2.74 4.38
C TYR A 267 4.49 1.87 5.53
N SER A 268 4.59 2.43 6.74
CA SER A 268 4.73 1.65 7.98
C SER A 268 3.93 2.32 9.09
N SER A 269 3.38 1.52 10.00
CA SER A 269 2.62 2.00 11.15
C SER A 269 3.13 1.37 12.44
N GLN A 270 3.30 2.24 13.44
CA GLN A 270 3.36 1.87 14.85
C GLN A 270 1.91 1.66 15.28
N TYR A 271 1.54 0.46 15.73
CA TYR A 271 0.14 0.14 16.04
C TYR A 271 0.04 -0.57 17.40
N GLU A 272 -0.57 0.11 18.37
CA GLU A 272 -0.80 -0.37 19.75
C GLU A 272 0.49 -0.92 20.40
N GLU A 273 1.61 -0.27 20.12
CA GLU A 273 2.93 -0.66 20.59
C GLU A 273 3.76 0.56 21.02
N THR A 274 4.74 0.35 21.91
CA THR A 274 5.64 1.39 22.40
C THR A 274 6.63 1.82 21.31
N HIS A 275 7.28 2.97 21.46
CA HIS A 275 8.32 3.40 20.53
C HIS A 275 9.51 2.42 20.53
N TYR A 276 9.86 1.84 21.68
CA TYR A 276 10.89 0.82 21.81
C TYR A 276 10.50 -0.46 21.06
N ASN A 277 9.28 -0.97 21.27
CA ASN A 277 8.77 -2.14 20.56
C ASN A 277 8.74 -1.91 19.04
N TYR A 278 8.31 -0.73 18.58
CA TYR A 278 8.30 -0.37 17.17
C TYR A 278 9.71 -0.37 16.57
N LEU A 279 10.66 0.32 17.20
CA LEU A 279 12.05 0.39 16.73
C LEU A 279 12.72 -1.00 16.71
N ALA A 280 12.55 -1.78 17.79
CA ALA A 280 13.03 -3.16 17.88
C ALA A 280 12.42 -4.08 16.80
N ARG A 281 11.11 -3.93 16.56
CA ARG A 281 10.37 -4.66 15.53
C ARG A 281 10.88 -4.35 14.13
N ILE A 282 10.92 -3.07 13.75
CA ILE A 282 11.33 -2.68 12.40
C ILE A 282 12.82 -2.95 12.16
N ALA A 283 13.67 -2.86 13.19
CA ALA A 283 15.09 -3.18 13.07
C ALA A 283 15.31 -4.65 12.66
N GLU A 284 14.82 -5.62 13.45
CA GLU A 284 14.85 -7.04 13.10
C GLU A 284 14.16 -7.31 11.76
N ALA A 285 13.03 -6.65 11.49
CA ALA A 285 12.23 -6.92 10.31
C ALA A 285 12.91 -6.44 9.00
N TYR A 286 13.72 -5.39 9.02
CA TYR A 286 14.53 -4.92 7.88
C TYR A 286 16.00 -5.38 7.93
N GLY A 287 16.45 -6.02 9.01
CA GLY A 287 17.83 -6.50 9.20
C GLY A 287 18.81 -5.48 9.77
N GLU A 288 18.31 -4.35 10.28
CA GLU A 288 19.08 -3.34 10.98
C GLU A 288 19.40 -3.77 12.42
N GLN A 289 20.44 -3.20 13.01
CA GLN A 289 20.81 -3.44 14.41
C GLN A 289 20.17 -2.34 15.29
N PHE A 290 19.68 -2.69 16.47
CA PHE A 290 19.09 -1.75 17.43
C PHE A 290 19.53 -2.10 18.85
N TYR A 291 20.35 -1.24 19.48
CA TYR A 291 20.88 -1.47 20.83
C TYR A 291 21.42 -0.17 21.46
N TYR A 292 21.56 -0.15 22.79
CA TYR A 292 22.21 0.93 23.52
C TYR A 292 23.64 0.52 23.90
N ASP A 293 24.64 1.36 23.65
CA ASP A 293 26.04 1.05 24.02
C ASP A 293 26.38 1.45 25.48
N GLY A 294 25.45 2.11 26.17
CA GLY A 294 25.66 2.71 27.50
C GLY A 294 25.74 4.24 27.47
N GLU A 295 25.91 4.85 26.30
CA GLU A 295 25.97 6.30 26.11
C GLU A 295 25.14 6.71 24.88
N VAL A 296 25.29 6.01 23.74
CA VAL A 296 24.56 6.27 22.49
C VAL A 296 23.59 5.12 22.15
N LEU A 297 22.38 5.47 21.69
CA LEU A 297 21.41 4.53 21.11
C LEU A 297 21.63 4.36 19.61
N HIS A 298 21.94 3.15 19.15
CA HIS A 298 22.14 2.86 17.73
C HIS A 298 20.89 2.25 17.11
N PHE A 299 20.58 2.71 15.89
CA PHE A 299 19.66 2.08 14.95
C PHE A 299 20.36 2.02 13.58
N GLY A 300 20.37 0.87 12.92
CA GLY A 300 20.95 0.71 11.58
C GLY A 300 22.22 -0.14 11.54
N LYS A 301 23.24 0.34 10.82
CA LYS A 301 24.60 -0.25 10.80
C LYS A 301 25.27 -0.11 12.17
N LEU A 302 26.01 -1.14 12.57
CA LEU A 302 26.98 -1.06 13.66
C LEU A 302 27.92 0.14 13.45
N PRO A 303 28.34 0.83 14.54
CA PRO A 303 29.30 1.92 14.44
C PRO A 303 30.68 1.43 13.93
N PRO A 304 31.56 2.33 13.46
CA PRO A 304 32.94 1.99 13.12
C PRO A 304 33.63 1.31 14.31
N GLN A 305 34.30 0.17 14.08
CA GLN A 305 34.93 -0.59 15.16
C GLN A 305 36.12 0.17 15.76
N GLU A 306 36.13 0.30 17.08
CA GLU A 306 37.27 0.79 17.86
C GLU A 306 38.43 -0.22 17.90
N GLN A 307 39.56 0.19 18.48
CA GLN A 307 40.66 -0.72 18.78
C GLN A 307 40.19 -1.81 19.77
N PRO A 308 40.47 -3.10 19.53
CA PRO A 308 40.06 -4.17 20.43
C PRO A 308 40.65 -4.02 21.84
N VAL A 309 39.79 -4.09 22.86
CA VAL A 309 40.24 -4.15 24.26
C VAL A 309 40.95 -5.48 24.50
N LYS A 310 42.20 -5.44 24.98
CA LYS A 310 43.00 -6.65 25.21
C LYS A 310 42.60 -7.35 26.51
N LEU A 311 42.10 -8.58 26.41
CA LEU A 311 41.66 -9.39 27.54
C LEU A 311 42.55 -10.64 27.68
N THR A 312 43.47 -10.64 28.64
CA THR A 312 44.46 -11.73 28.83
C THR A 312 44.04 -12.61 30.01
N TYR A 313 43.86 -13.91 29.74
CA TYR A 313 43.46 -14.91 30.73
C TYR A 313 44.45 -15.03 31.89
N GLY A 314 43.94 -15.03 33.13
CA GLY A 314 44.75 -15.03 34.35
C GLY A 314 45.32 -13.66 34.73
N SER A 315 44.88 -12.58 34.06
CA SER A 315 45.34 -11.22 34.33
C SER A 315 44.21 -10.18 34.25
N SER A 316 43.58 -9.98 33.08
CA SER A 316 42.40 -9.09 32.92
C SER A 316 41.07 -9.84 32.81
N VAL A 317 41.09 -11.16 32.56
CA VAL A 317 39.90 -12.03 32.61
C VAL A 317 40.19 -13.36 33.29
N ASN A 318 39.19 -13.89 34.00
CA ASN A 318 39.19 -15.19 34.67
C ASN A 318 37.86 -15.92 34.40
N ASP A 319 37.71 -17.15 34.92
CA ASP A 319 36.49 -17.97 34.86
C ASP A 319 35.88 -18.17 33.45
N VAL A 320 36.72 -18.08 32.41
CA VAL A 320 36.30 -18.04 31.01
C VAL A 320 35.67 -19.38 30.59
N LYS A 321 34.41 -19.30 30.15
CA LYS A 321 33.58 -20.40 29.68
C LYS A 321 33.22 -20.15 28.22
N ILE A 322 33.59 -21.08 27.34
CA ILE A 322 33.31 -21.02 25.90
C ILE A 322 32.16 -21.99 25.61
N LYS A 323 31.10 -21.51 24.95
CA LYS A 323 29.83 -22.23 24.71
C LYS A 323 29.56 -22.26 23.20
N MET A 324 29.54 -23.45 22.61
CA MET A 324 28.95 -23.66 21.27
C MET A 324 27.46 -23.97 21.43
N LYS A 325 26.60 -23.38 20.59
CA LYS A 325 25.15 -23.62 20.56
C LYS A 325 24.74 -24.01 19.15
N ALA A 326 24.02 -25.12 19.00
CA ALA A 326 23.29 -25.39 17.76
C ALA A 326 22.04 -24.49 17.72
N GLN A 327 21.76 -23.85 16.58
CA GLN A 327 20.62 -22.94 16.39
C GLN A 327 19.93 -23.20 15.03
N HIS A 328 18.66 -22.79 14.88
CA HIS A 328 18.05 -22.73 13.54
C HIS A 328 18.53 -21.46 12.83
N VAL A 329 19.54 -21.61 11.96
CA VAL A 329 20.25 -20.50 11.29
C VAL A 329 19.77 -20.20 9.87
N ASN A 330 18.88 -21.03 9.30
CA ASN A 330 18.40 -20.92 7.92
C ASN A 330 16.87 -20.66 7.85
N PRO A 331 16.37 -19.51 8.35
CA PRO A 331 14.98 -19.10 8.12
C PRO A 331 14.73 -18.86 6.63
N THR A 332 13.52 -19.10 6.14
CA THR A 332 13.13 -18.73 4.77
C THR A 332 11.86 -17.88 4.75
N PHE A 333 11.91 -16.77 4.01
CA PHE A 333 10.79 -15.82 3.92
C PHE A 333 10.19 -15.72 2.52
N TYR A 334 8.89 -15.44 2.48
CA TYR A 334 8.18 -15.06 1.26
C TYR A 334 7.27 -13.84 1.47
N GLY A 335 6.97 -13.16 0.36
CA GLY A 335 6.02 -12.07 0.27
C GLY A 335 5.24 -12.11 -1.04
N TYR A 336 4.45 -11.08 -1.29
CA TYR A 336 3.65 -10.95 -2.51
C TYR A 336 3.45 -9.48 -2.87
N ASN A 337 4.03 -9.05 -3.99
CA ASN A 337 3.77 -7.73 -4.55
C ASN A 337 2.45 -7.78 -5.34
N SER A 338 1.38 -7.35 -4.70
CA SER A 338 0.05 -7.34 -5.31
C SER A 338 -0.12 -6.37 -6.48
N SER A 339 0.74 -5.35 -6.60
CA SER A 339 0.71 -4.38 -7.69
C SER A 339 1.35 -4.92 -8.98
N LYS A 340 2.17 -5.97 -8.86
CA LYS A 340 2.76 -6.72 -9.99
C LYS A 340 2.17 -8.12 -10.19
N ASN A 341 1.37 -8.63 -9.24
CA ASN A 341 0.98 -10.03 -9.11
C ASN A 341 2.20 -10.98 -9.04
N GLU A 342 3.19 -10.62 -8.21
CA GLU A 342 4.50 -11.28 -8.13
C GLU A 342 4.71 -11.90 -6.74
N LYS A 343 4.98 -13.21 -6.65
CA LYS A 343 5.42 -13.86 -5.40
C LYS A 343 6.90 -13.53 -5.18
N LEU A 344 7.22 -12.95 -4.03
CA LEU A 344 8.58 -12.57 -3.65
C LEU A 344 9.21 -13.69 -2.81
N THR A 345 10.39 -14.16 -3.18
CA THR A 345 11.21 -15.17 -2.48
C THR A 345 12.69 -14.93 -2.78
N THR A 346 13.58 -15.24 -1.83
CA THR A 346 15.04 -15.25 -2.02
C THR A 346 15.59 -16.69 -1.87
N GLY A 347 16.89 -16.88 -2.13
CA GLY A 347 17.63 -18.10 -1.79
C GLY A 347 18.06 -18.14 -0.32
N ASN A 348 18.89 -19.12 0.08
CA ASN A 348 19.35 -19.20 1.48
C ASN A 348 20.39 -18.09 1.78
N SER A 349 20.07 -17.16 2.68
CA SER A 349 20.98 -16.09 3.11
C SER A 349 22.04 -16.65 4.09
N LYS A 350 23.14 -17.19 3.57
CA LYS A 350 24.26 -17.70 4.40
C LYS A 350 25.00 -16.56 5.11
N ILE A 351 25.29 -16.77 6.39
CA ILE A 351 26.15 -15.89 7.20
C ILE A 351 27.57 -16.45 7.23
N THR A 352 28.56 -15.58 7.09
CA THR A 352 29.98 -15.94 7.13
C THR A 352 30.55 -15.73 8.52
N HIS A 353 31.25 -16.73 9.06
CA HIS A 353 32.10 -16.61 10.23
C HIS A 353 33.57 -16.80 9.82
N THR A 354 34.44 -15.99 10.41
CA THR A 354 35.91 -16.12 10.32
C THR A 354 36.51 -16.95 11.44
N SER A 355 35.88 -16.95 12.62
CA SER A 355 36.29 -17.77 13.76
C SER A 355 35.92 -19.23 13.51
N ASP A 356 36.92 -20.13 13.48
CA ASP A 356 36.72 -21.55 13.16
C ASP A 356 35.69 -22.24 14.07
N ILE A 357 35.62 -21.86 15.35
CA ILE A 357 34.66 -22.44 16.29
C ILE A 357 33.24 -21.95 15.98
N ALA A 358 33.05 -20.66 15.70
CA ALA A 358 31.75 -20.11 15.33
C ALA A 358 31.28 -20.66 13.98
N LYS A 359 32.17 -20.69 12.98
CA LYS A 359 31.96 -21.34 11.68
C LYS A 359 31.56 -22.81 11.85
N ARG A 360 32.24 -23.57 12.71
CA ARG A 360 31.91 -24.98 12.94
C ARG A 360 30.58 -25.16 13.67
N ALA A 361 30.25 -24.29 14.63
CA ALA A 361 28.93 -24.28 15.26
C ALA A 361 27.81 -23.94 14.26
N TYR A 362 28.06 -23.04 13.30
CA TYR A 362 27.15 -22.75 12.18
C TYR A 362 27.01 -23.96 11.24
N GLU A 363 28.10 -24.59 10.79
CA GLU A 363 28.06 -25.80 9.95
C GLU A 363 27.33 -26.98 10.61
N ILE A 364 27.43 -27.12 11.93
CA ILE A 364 26.68 -28.11 12.71
C ILE A 364 25.21 -27.70 12.79
N SER A 365 24.92 -26.41 13.06
CA SER A 365 23.57 -25.85 13.07
C SER A 365 22.79 -26.12 11.77
N GLU A 366 23.41 -25.90 10.60
CA GLU A 366 22.80 -26.22 9.29
C GLU A 366 22.47 -27.72 9.14
N LYS A 367 23.25 -28.61 9.76
CA LYS A 367 23.10 -30.08 9.66
C LYS A 367 22.15 -30.66 10.71
N THR A 368 22.03 -30.01 11.87
CA THR A 368 21.10 -30.39 12.94
C THR A 368 19.68 -29.91 12.63
N PHE A 369 19.51 -28.67 12.18
CA PHE A 369 18.20 -28.05 11.98
C PHE A 369 17.76 -28.07 10.51
N GLN A 370 17.47 -29.27 10.00
CA GLN A 370 17.10 -29.51 8.60
C GLN A 370 15.64 -29.14 8.26
N THR A 371 14.79 -28.92 9.27
CA THR A 371 13.36 -28.61 9.07
C THR A 371 13.18 -27.26 8.36
N PRO A 372 12.50 -27.21 7.19
CA PRO A 372 12.22 -25.97 6.49
C PRO A 372 11.38 -25.00 7.32
N SER A 373 11.84 -23.75 7.44
CA SER A 373 11.16 -22.70 8.21
C SER A 373 10.65 -21.60 7.28
N LEU A 374 9.62 -21.94 6.47
CA LEU A 374 9.01 -21.01 5.52
C LEU A 374 7.92 -20.16 6.20
N ARG A 375 8.11 -18.84 6.22
CA ARG A 375 7.16 -17.88 6.82
C ARG A 375 6.89 -16.70 5.90
N VAL A 376 5.76 -16.02 6.10
CA VAL A 376 5.57 -14.67 5.54
C VAL A 376 6.61 -13.74 6.18
N ALA A 377 7.26 -12.88 5.39
CA ALA A 377 8.20 -11.89 5.91
C ALA A 377 7.53 -10.98 6.98
N PRO A 378 8.28 -10.46 7.97
CA PRO A 378 7.79 -9.52 8.99
C PRO A 378 7.65 -8.05 8.51
N ILE A 379 7.64 -7.81 7.20
CA ILE A 379 7.52 -6.49 6.56
C ILE A 379 6.55 -6.51 5.38
N LYS A 380 6.06 -5.35 4.95
CA LYS A 380 5.34 -5.20 3.68
C LYS A 380 6.33 -5.11 2.50
N ALA A 381 6.90 -6.25 2.11
CA ALA A 381 7.84 -6.34 1.00
C ALA A 381 7.21 -5.96 -0.36
N SER A 382 7.85 -5.01 -1.03
CA SER A 382 7.61 -4.59 -2.41
C SER A 382 8.58 -5.23 -3.41
N SER A 383 9.76 -5.67 -2.95
CA SER A 383 10.84 -6.24 -3.76
C SER A 383 11.43 -7.52 -3.16
N PHE A 384 12.21 -8.26 -3.96
CA PHE A 384 12.97 -9.41 -3.46
C PHE A 384 14.11 -9.01 -2.51
N MET A 385 14.64 -7.79 -2.63
CA MET A 385 15.68 -7.26 -1.74
C MET A 385 15.16 -7.08 -0.32
N ASP A 386 13.89 -6.73 -0.16
CA ASP A 386 13.26 -6.56 1.15
C ASP A 386 13.14 -7.92 1.85
N ILE A 387 12.78 -8.98 1.10
CA ILE A 387 12.77 -10.36 1.60
C ILE A 387 14.19 -10.79 2.01
N ASP A 388 15.20 -10.50 1.20
CA ASP A 388 16.59 -10.89 1.50
C ASP A 388 17.15 -10.14 2.71
N ALA A 389 16.93 -8.83 2.82
CA ALA A 389 17.35 -8.02 3.97
C ALA A 389 16.72 -8.56 5.28
N SER A 390 15.41 -8.81 5.25
CA SER A 390 14.67 -9.40 6.38
C SER A 390 15.18 -10.80 6.75
N GLN A 391 15.37 -11.68 5.76
CA GLN A 391 15.81 -13.06 5.98
C GLN A 391 17.25 -13.10 6.50
N LYS A 392 18.14 -12.27 5.94
CA LYS A 392 19.53 -12.10 6.35
C LYS A 392 19.64 -11.49 7.74
N GLY A 393 18.73 -10.60 8.13
CA GLY A 393 18.60 -10.06 9.49
C GLY A 393 18.36 -11.17 10.52
N THR A 394 17.23 -11.88 10.40
CA THR A 394 16.91 -13.00 11.31
C THR A 394 17.96 -14.10 11.27
N ALA A 395 18.53 -14.43 10.10
CA ALA A 395 19.61 -15.41 9.98
C ALA A 395 20.88 -14.95 10.71
N GLY A 396 21.30 -13.70 10.50
CA GLY A 396 22.45 -13.06 11.15
C GLY A 396 22.34 -13.05 12.67
N SER A 397 21.15 -12.72 13.18
CA SER A 397 20.87 -12.70 14.61
C SER A 397 20.85 -14.10 15.27
N LYS A 398 20.51 -15.15 14.51
CA LYS A 398 20.67 -16.55 14.96
C LYS A 398 22.10 -17.07 14.81
N ALA A 399 22.81 -16.63 13.78
CA ALA A 399 24.22 -16.95 13.55
C ALA A 399 25.13 -16.35 14.63
N SER A 400 24.92 -15.09 15.03
CA SER A 400 25.70 -14.46 16.11
C SER A 400 25.66 -15.23 17.43
N ASN A 401 24.58 -15.98 17.68
CA ASN A 401 24.36 -16.76 18.89
C ASN A 401 24.92 -18.20 18.87
N VAL A 402 25.52 -18.69 17.77
CA VAL A 402 26.07 -20.07 17.73
C VAL A 402 27.33 -20.26 18.57
N PHE A 403 28.00 -19.17 18.94
CA PHE A 403 29.22 -19.16 19.73
C PHE A 403 29.15 -18.02 20.75
N VAL A 404 29.24 -18.36 22.04
CA VAL A 404 29.21 -17.40 23.15
C VAL A 404 30.37 -17.68 24.10
N THR A 405 31.17 -16.67 24.38
CA THR A 405 32.24 -16.70 25.39
C THR A 405 31.85 -15.81 26.56
N SER A 406 32.00 -16.29 27.79
CA SER A 406 31.63 -15.57 29.00
C SER A 406 32.69 -15.69 30.09
N GLY A 407 32.96 -14.65 30.87
CA GLY A 407 33.97 -14.70 31.94
C GLY A 407 33.81 -13.61 32.99
N THR A 408 34.66 -13.66 34.02
CA THR A 408 34.87 -12.56 34.97
C THR A 408 35.97 -11.65 34.43
N THR A 409 35.91 -10.34 34.75
CA THR A 409 36.92 -9.36 34.30
C THR A 409 37.24 -8.32 35.37
N THR A 410 38.44 -7.76 35.29
CA THR A 410 38.93 -6.64 36.09
C THR A 410 39.03 -5.34 35.29
N VAL A 411 38.60 -5.35 34.01
CA VAL A 411 38.54 -4.15 33.14
C VAL A 411 37.16 -3.50 33.26
N PRO A 412 37.06 -2.23 33.73
CA PRO A 412 35.77 -1.55 33.94
C PRO A 412 35.18 -0.89 32.68
N PHE A 413 35.89 -0.91 31.55
CA PHE A 413 35.53 -0.15 30.34
C PHE A 413 34.84 -0.96 29.24
N LEU A 414 34.45 -2.22 29.49
CA LEU A 414 33.69 -3.02 28.53
C LEU A 414 32.23 -2.56 28.47
N TYR A 415 31.58 -2.65 27.31
CA TYR A 415 30.18 -2.26 27.12
C TYR A 415 29.56 -2.97 25.89
N PRO A 416 28.22 -3.08 25.74
CA PRO A 416 27.61 -3.77 24.60
C PRO A 416 27.99 -3.15 23.26
N GLY A 417 28.40 -3.99 22.31
CA GLY A 417 28.94 -3.58 21.01
C GLY A 417 30.46 -3.34 20.99
N CYS A 418 31.14 -3.25 22.14
CA CYS A 418 32.59 -3.05 22.17
C CYS A 418 33.33 -4.32 21.70
N ILE A 419 34.48 -4.13 21.05
CA ILE A 419 35.31 -5.21 20.52
C ILE A 419 36.43 -5.55 21.51
N ALA A 420 36.71 -6.83 21.70
CA ALA A 420 37.78 -7.31 22.57
C ALA A 420 38.56 -8.47 21.94
N ASP A 421 39.89 -8.38 21.99
CA ASP A 421 40.79 -9.48 21.60
C ASP A 421 41.15 -10.28 22.85
N ILE A 422 40.69 -11.53 22.92
CA ILE A 422 40.94 -12.42 24.06
C ILE A 422 42.17 -13.28 23.81
N GLU A 423 43.10 -13.28 24.77
CA GLU A 423 44.22 -14.23 24.82
C GLU A 423 43.96 -15.32 25.85
N MET A 424 44.01 -16.58 25.42
CA MET A 424 43.89 -17.74 26.29
C MET A 424 45.27 -18.32 26.60
N ARG A 425 45.40 -18.99 27.75
CA ARG A 425 46.61 -19.70 28.14
C ARG A 425 46.88 -20.87 27.19
N LYS A 426 48.10 -20.98 26.67
CA LYS A 426 48.56 -22.12 25.87
C LYS A 426 48.65 -23.37 26.77
N THR A 427 48.30 -24.53 26.21
CA THR A 427 48.55 -25.84 26.84
C THR A 427 50.02 -25.95 27.27
N ASP A 428 50.26 -26.59 28.42
CA ASP A 428 51.58 -26.95 28.95
C ASP A 428 52.59 -25.81 29.19
N THR A 429 52.16 -24.54 29.13
CA THR A 429 53.02 -23.38 29.47
C THR A 429 52.30 -22.38 30.36
N ASN A 430 53.03 -21.37 30.87
CA ASN A 430 52.48 -20.19 31.54
C ASN A 430 52.19 -19.03 30.57
N GLN A 431 52.40 -19.19 29.25
CA GLN A 431 52.18 -18.13 28.27
C GLN A 431 50.73 -18.10 27.79
N THR A 432 50.24 -16.91 27.45
CA THR A 432 49.01 -16.72 26.68
C THR A 432 49.29 -16.61 25.18
N SER A 433 48.24 -16.74 24.38
CA SER A 433 48.22 -16.41 22.95
C SER A 433 46.82 -15.96 22.55
N TYR A 434 46.74 -15.09 21.56
CA TYR A 434 45.47 -14.72 20.91
C TYR A 434 44.63 -15.95 20.59
N PHE A 435 43.35 -15.91 20.98
CA PHE A 435 42.38 -16.98 20.76
C PHE A 435 41.34 -16.57 19.73
N THR A 436 40.64 -15.45 19.94
CA THR A 436 39.65 -14.93 18.98
C THR A 436 39.30 -13.48 19.27
N LYS A 437 38.60 -12.83 18.33
CA LYS A 437 38.05 -11.48 18.48
C LYS A 437 36.56 -11.58 18.81
N LEU A 438 36.18 -10.94 19.91
CA LEU A 438 34.85 -10.98 20.50
C LEU A 438 34.17 -9.61 20.38
N MET A 439 32.84 -9.62 20.39
CA MET A 439 32.00 -8.46 20.62
C MET A 439 31.20 -8.69 21.90
N ILE A 440 31.32 -7.78 22.86
CA ILE A 440 30.56 -7.84 24.13
C ILE A 440 29.07 -7.60 23.84
N VAL A 441 28.19 -8.41 24.44
CA VAL A 441 26.72 -8.26 24.28
C VAL A 441 25.98 -8.14 25.61
N GLU A 442 26.55 -8.65 26.70
CA GLU A 442 26.14 -8.33 28.07
C GLU A 442 27.38 -8.09 28.93
N VAL A 443 27.30 -7.11 29.82
CA VAL A 443 28.30 -6.87 30.87
C VAL A 443 27.61 -6.43 32.16
N ASN A 444 28.05 -6.98 33.28
CA ASN A 444 27.69 -6.53 34.62
C ASN A 444 28.92 -5.93 35.28
N HIS A 445 28.77 -4.74 35.84
CA HIS A 445 29.78 -4.00 36.59
C HIS A 445 29.31 -3.87 38.04
N GLU A 446 30.21 -4.12 38.99
CA GLU A 446 29.95 -3.90 40.41
C GLU A 446 31.17 -3.21 41.05
N VAL A 447 30.95 -2.12 41.79
CA VAL A 447 32.01 -1.29 42.41
C VAL A 447 31.62 -0.92 43.85
N ASP A 448 32.53 -1.12 44.81
CA ASP A 448 32.34 -0.72 46.21
C ASP A 448 32.86 0.70 46.54
N ALA A 449 32.54 1.21 47.72
CA ALA A 449 33.02 2.50 48.23
C ALA A 449 34.56 2.66 48.31
N ARG A 450 35.32 1.55 48.28
CA ARG A 450 36.79 1.59 48.27
C ARG A 450 37.33 1.69 46.83
N GLY A 451 36.52 1.29 45.85
CA GLY A 451 36.83 1.22 44.43
C GLY A 451 37.26 -0.18 43.97
N TYR A 452 36.96 -1.24 44.73
CA TYR A 452 37.12 -2.60 44.23
C TYR A 452 36.07 -2.87 43.16
N TYR A 453 36.52 -3.25 41.96
CA TYR A 453 35.66 -3.58 40.83
C TYR A 453 35.63 -5.09 40.58
N THR A 454 34.43 -5.62 40.32
CA THR A 454 34.21 -6.94 39.74
C THR A 454 33.30 -6.82 38.52
N GLY A 455 33.76 -7.35 37.38
CA GLY A 455 32.99 -7.42 36.15
C GLY A 455 32.64 -8.85 35.75
N THR A 456 31.50 -9.05 35.08
CA THR A 456 31.21 -10.25 34.29
C THR A 456 30.74 -9.87 32.89
N PHE A 457 31.03 -10.70 31.88
CA PHE A 457 30.60 -10.45 30.51
C PHE A 457 30.14 -11.73 29.80
N ASP A 458 29.20 -11.60 28.87
CA ASP A 458 28.89 -12.56 27.80
C ASP A 458 29.12 -11.87 26.44
N ALA A 459 29.76 -12.57 25.50
CA ALA A 459 30.25 -12.03 24.24
C ALA A 459 30.11 -13.03 23.08
N ILE A 460 29.91 -12.51 21.86
CA ILE A 460 29.76 -13.27 20.61
C ILE A 460 31.01 -13.13 19.73
N ALA A 461 31.08 -13.87 18.61
CA ALA A 461 32.09 -13.60 17.57
C ALA A 461 31.79 -12.26 16.87
N SER A 462 32.81 -11.39 16.76
CA SER A 462 32.65 -10.04 16.19
C SER A 462 32.51 -10.00 14.66
N ASP A 463 32.50 -11.16 14.00
CA ASP A 463 32.81 -11.31 12.57
C ASP A 463 31.57 -11.34 11.66
N THR A 464 30.39 -11.59 12.22
CA THR A 464 29.13 -11.67 11.46
C THR A 464 28.60 -10.31 10.99
N GLY A 465 28.92 -9.24 11.72
CA GLY A 465 28.25 -7.93 11.58
C GLY A 465 26.85 -7.84 12.20
N PHE A 466 26.43 -8.85 12.98
CA PHE A 466 25.11 -8.92 13.62
C PHE A 466 25.21 -9.11 15.14
N ILE A 467 24.32 -8.45 15.89
CA ILE A 467 24.09 -8.66 17.32
C ILE A 467 22.89 -9.59 17.59
N PRO A 468 22.70 -10.08 18.82
CA PRO A 468 21.48 -10.79 19.20
C PRO A 468 20.24 -9.91 19.07
N ARG A 469 19.11 -10.51 18.68
CA ARG A 469 17.85 -9.82 18.37
C ARG A 469 17.26 -9.16 19.62
N PRO A 470 16.84 -7.88 19.56
CA PRO A 470 16.05 -7.22 20.59
C PRO A 470 14.74 -7.94 20.94
N GLU A 471 14.30 -7.83 22.19
CA GLU A 471 12.99 -8.32 22.60
C GLU A 471 11.88 -7.36 22.14
N PHE A 472 10.87 -7.91 21.46
CA PHE A 472 9.67 -7.18 21.03
C PHE A 472 8.51 -8.15 20.78
N GLN A 473 7.29 -7.63 20.93
CA GLN A 473 6.03 -8.29 20.59
C GLN A 473 5.57 -7.87 19.18
N LEU A 474 4.84 -8.75 18.48
CA LEU A 474 4.27 -8.42 17.17
C LEU A 474 2.87 -7.81 17.37
N PRO A 475 2.63 -6.56 16.92
CA PRO A 475 1.30 -5.95 16.97
C PRO A 475 0.34 -6.69 16.02
N LYS A 476 -0.95 -6.61 16.33
CA LYS A 476 -2.03 -7.19 15.53
C LYS A 476 -3.07 -6.11 15.23
N ALA A 477 -3.12 -5.66 13.99
CA ALA A 477 -4.08 -4.67 13.56
C ALA A 477 -5.46 -5.30 13.33
N GLU A 478 -6.45 -4.84 14.11
CA GLU A 478 -7.86 -5.21 13.96
C GLU A 478 -8.58 -4.37 12.88
N PRO A 479 -9.72 -4.83 12.34
CA PRO A 479 -10.47 -4.07 11.35
C PRO A 479 -10.94 -2.70 11.88
N GLN A 480 -10.74 -1.65 11.09
CA GLN A 480 -10.97 -0.25 11.48
C GLN A 480 -11.78 0.49 10.43
N PHE A 481 -12.43 1.59 10.82
CA PHE A 481 -12.97 2.54 9.86
C PHE A 481 -11.88 3.45 9.31
N ALA A 482 -12.06 3.86 8.05
CA ALA A 482 -11.26 4.89 7.42
C ALA A 482 -12.12 5.68 6.42
N LYS A 483 -11.69 6.89 6.09
CA LYS A 483 -12.30 7.73 5.06
C LYS A 483 -11.49 7.68 3.76
N VAL A 484 -12.15 7.58 2.62
CA VAL A 484 -11.50 7.63 1.30
C VAL A 484 -11.07 9.05 0.97
N ILE A 485 -9.77 9.23 0.72
CA ILE A 485 -9.15 10.53 0.40
C ILE A 485 -8.84 10.65 -1.10
N SER A 486 -8.51 9.54 -1.77
CA SER A 486 -8.34 9.51 -3.23
C SER A 486 -8.68 8.14 -3.81
N ASN A 487 -9.38 8.12 -4.94
CA ASN A 487 -9.56 6.93 -5.78
C ASN A 487 -8.85 7.06 -7.15
N THR A 488 -8.04 8.11 -7.34
CA THR A 488 -7.26 8.34 -8.56
C THR A 488 -5.95 7.55 -8.51
N ASP A 489 -6.04 6.23 -8.63
CA ASP A 489 -4.89 5.30 -8.59
C ASP A 489 -3.92 5.55 -9.77
N PRO A 490 -2.65 5.97 -9.52
CA PRO A 490 -1.65 6.22 -10.57
C PRO A 490 -1.30 5.00 -11.43
N MET A 491 -1.57 3.78 -10.94
CA MET A 491 -1.34 2.52 -11.66
C MET A 491 -2.62 1.96 -12.32
N ASN A 492 -3.78 2.61 -12.11
CA ASN A 492 -5.09 2.19 -12.61
C ASN A 492 -5.41 0.70 -12.30
N GLN A 493 -5.38 0.35 -11.01
CA GLN A 493 -5.62 -1.00 -10.48
C GLN A 493 -6.86 -1.08 -9.56
N GLY A 494 -7.69 -0.03 -9.50
CA GLY A 494 -8.86 0.02 -8.62
C GLY A 494 -8.51 0.14 -7.14
N ARG A 495 -7.36 0.73 -6.82
CA ARG A 495 -6.93 0.99 -5.44
C ARG A 495 -7.44 2.35 -4.95
N VAL A 496 -7.58 2.49 -3.65
CA VAL A 496 -7.93 3.76 -2.99
C VAL A 496 -6.88 4.14 -1.95
N GLN A 497 -6.76 5.43 -1.68
CA GLN A 497 -6.00 5.99 -0.59
C GLN A 497 -6.97 6.42 0.51
N VAL A 498 -6.71 6.03 1.76
CA VAL A 498 -7.61 6.29 2.89
C VAL A 498 -6.89 7.00 4.04
N GLN A 499 -7.68 7.55 4.96
CA GLN A 499 -7.24 8.13 6.23
C GLN A 499 -7.99 7.44 7.36
N PHE A 500 -7.28 6.81 8.31
CA PHE A 500 -7.87 6.28 9.54
C PHE A 500 -8.22 7.42 10.51
N ASP A 501 -9.14 7.18 11.45
CA ASP A 501 -9.61 8.22 12.39
C ASP A 501 -8.50 8.74 13.34
N TRP A 502 -7.40 7.99 13.51
CA TRP A 502 -6.20 8.40 14.25
C TRP A 502 -5.13 9.11 13.39
N GLN A 503 -5.28 9.10 12.06
CA GLN A 503 -4.41 9.85 11.14
C GLN A 503 -4.88 11.31 11.03
N ASN A 504 -3.93 12.25 10.97
CA ASN A 504 -4.19 13.67 11.11
C ASN A 504 -3.54 14.50 10.00
N GLY A 505 -4.21 15.57 9.59
CA GLY A 505 -3.73 16.47 8.53
C GLY A 505 -3.57 15.73 7.20
N SER A 506 -2.33 15.63 6.70
CA SER A 506 -2.00 14.95 5.45
C SER A 506 -1.52 13.50 5.59
N THR A 507 -1.45 12.94 6.81
CA THR A 507 -1.10 11.51 6.96
C THR A 507 -2.24 10.63 6.47
N THR A 508 -1.90 9.61 5.70
CA THR A 508 -2.81 8.75 4.93
C THR A 508 -2.15 7.39 4.72
N THR A 509 -2.89 6.39 4.26
CA THR A 509 -2.27 5.20 3.66
C THR A 509 -1.60 5.55 2.32
N GLU A 510 -0.92 4.57 1.74
CA GLU A 510 -0.70 4.52 0.29
C GLU A 510 -1.97 4.08 -0.46
N PHE A 511 -1.86 3.83 -1.77
CA PHE A 511 -2.94 3.22 -2.56
C PHE A 511 -3.12 1.72 -2.23
N ILE A 512 -4.11 1.43 -1.39
CA ILE A 512 -4.48 0.10 -0.90
C ILE A 512 -5.56 -0.56 -1.77
N ARG A 513 -5.57 -1.90 -1.81
CA ARG A 513 -6.52 -2.67 -2.62
C ARG A 513 -7.94 -2.61 -2.03
N VAL A 514 -8.93 -2.63 -2.91
CA VAL A 514 -10.35 -2.80 -2.59
C VAL A 514 -10.75 -4.26 -2.79
N MET A 515 -11.38 -4.86 -1.79
CA MET A 515 -12.06 -6.14 -1.88
C MET A 515 -13.40 -5.95 -2.59
N THR A 516 -13.79 -6.94 -3.40
CA THR A 516 -15.05 -6.96 -4.15
C THR A 516 -15.62 -8.38 -4.12
N PRO A 517 -16.96 -8.57 -4.18
CA PRO A 517 -17.57 -9.90 -4.14
C PRO A 517 -17.10 -10.86 -5.25
N ASP A 518 -16.66 -10.34 -6.39
CA ASP A 518 -16.15 -11.13 -7.51
C ASP A 518 -15.08 -10.37 -8.30
N ALA A 519 -13.94 -11.01 -8.59
CA ALA A 519 -12.79 -10.40 -9.27
C ALA A 519 -12.04 -11.38 -10.17
N GLY A 520 -11.33 -10.87 -11.18
CA GLY A 520 -10.37 -11.64 -11.99
C GLY A 520 -10.29 -11.18 -13.44
N SER A 521 -10.00 -12.14 -14.32
CA SER A 521 -9.89 -11.96 -15.76
C SER A 521 -10.34 -13.23 -16.52
N SER A 522 -10.44 -13.14 -17.84
CA SER A 522 -10.66 -14.26 -18.77
C SER A 522 -10.17 -13.88 -20.17
N ASP A 523 -10.16 -14.83 -21.11
CA ASP A 523 -9.77 -14.62 -22.52
C ASP A 523 -10.58 -13.50 -23.22
N LYS A 524 -11.77 -13.18 -22.70
CA LYS A 524 -12.66 -12.12 -23.21
C LYS A 524 -12.60 -10.82 -22.40
N VAL A 525 -12.11 -10.86 -21.16
CA VAL A 525 -12.12 -9.74 -20.22
C VAL A 525 -10.80 -9.74 -19.43
N SER A 526 -9.78 -9.06 -19.96
CA SER A 526 -8.41 -9.15 -19.45
C SER A 526 -8.16 -8.43 -18.11
N LYS A 527 -9.06 -7.51 -17.71
CA LYS A 527 -9.05 -6.80 -16.42
C LYS A 527 -10.49 -6.56 -15.96
N ASN A 528 -10.68 -6.43 -14.64
CA ASN A 528 -11.94 -6.03 -14.00
C ASN A 528 -13.14 -6.93 -14.35
N ARG A 529 -12.91 -8.25 -14.54
CA ARG A 529 -14.01 -9.22 -14.63
C ARG A 529 -14.59 -9.46 -13.24
N GLY A 530 -15.88 -9.19 -13.07
CA GLY A 530 -16.61 -9.37 -11.82
C GLY A 530 -17.33 -8.09 -11.42
N PHE A 531 -17.41 -7.81 -10.12
CA PHE A 531 -18.03 -6.59 -9.61
C PHE A 531 -16.99 -5.47 -9.47
N MET A 532 -17.23 -4.33 -10.11
CA MET A 532 -16.28 -3.21 -10.17
C MET A 532 -16.98 -1.91 -9.75
N ALA A 533 -17.06 -1.69 -8.43
CA ALA A 533 -17.42 -0.42 -7.82
C ALA A 533 -16.31 -0.03 -6.85
N ILE A 534 -15.60 1.05 -7.15
CA ILE A 534 -14.53 1.58 -6.30
C ILE A 534 -15.13 2.70 -5.44
N PRO A 535 -14.89 2.73 -4.12
CA PRO A 535 -15.34 3.82 -3.25
C PRO A 535 -14.95 5.21 -3.78
N GLU A 536 -15.84 6.18 -3.58
CA GLU A 536 -15.67 7.56 -4.00
C GLU A 536 -15.00 8.39 -2.90
N VAL A 537 -14.40 9.53 -3.28
CA VAL A 537 -13.72 10.41 -2.32
C VAL A 537 -14.74 11.00 -1.35
N GLY A 538 -14.52 10.75 -0.06
CA GLY A 538 -15.45 11.10 1.02
C GLY A 538 -16.10 9.90 1.70
N ASP A 539 -16.20 8.75 1.02
CA ASP A 539 -16.85 7.54 1.56
C ASP A 539 -16.18 7.02 2.84
N GLN A 540 -17.00 6.50 3.76
CA GLN A 540 -16.51 5.68 4.88
C GLN A 540 -16.38 4.22 4.44
N VAL A 541 -15.24 3.61 4.74
CA VAL A 541 -14.91 2.22 4.40
C VAL A 541 -14.43 1.46 5.64
N ILE A 542 -14.64 0.14 5.64
CA ILE A 542 -13.97 -0.75 6.60
C ILE A 542 -12.65 -1.21 5.98
N VAL A 543 -11.56 -1.04 6.71
CA VAL A 543 -10.22 -1.51 6.36
C VAL A 543 -9.86 -2.70 7.24
N ASN A 544 -9.20 -3.69 6.67
CA ASN A 544 -8.67 -4.86 7.37
C ASN A 544 -7.21 -5.11 6.91
N PHE A 545 -6.49 -5.97 7.62
CA PHE A 545 -5.04 -6.06 7.55
C PHE A 545 -4.60 -7.48 7.17
N VAL A 546 -3.85 -7.61 6.07
CA VAL A 546 -3.45 -8.94 5.56
C VAL A 546 -2.49 -9.60 6.56
N HIS A 547 -2.93 -10.73 7.13
CA HIS A 547 -2.28 -11.42 8.26
C HIS A 547 -2.22 -10.57 9.56
N GLN A 548 -3.21 -9.70 9.82
CA GLN A 548 -3.25 -8.77 10.98
C GLN A 548 -2.04 -7.82 11.08
N HIS A 549 -1.34 -7.60 9.96
CA HIS A 549 -0.11 -6.82 9.95
C HIS A 549 -0.42 -5.33 9.68
N PRO A 550 -0.04 -4.37 10.56
CA PRO A 550 -0.44 -2.96 10.42
C PRO A 550 0.00 -2.33 9.09
N ASP A 551 1.19 -2.70 8.59
CA ASP A 551 1.69 -2.22 7.28
C ASP A 551 0.99 -2.86 6.05
N ARG A 552 -0.10 -3.63 6.22
CA ARG A 552 -0.82 -4.32 5.12
C ARG A 552 -2.33 -4.05 5.04
N PRO A 553 -2.80 -2.79 5.09
CA PRO A 553 -4.22 -2.48 4.97
C PRO A 553 -4.80 -2.79 3.58
N PHE A 554 -6.08 -3.17 3.55
CA PHE A 554 -6.93 -3.27 2.37
C PHE A 554 -8.38 -2.94 2.75
N VAL A 555 -9.14 -2.32 1.84
CA VAL A 555 -10.57 -2.04 2.06
C VAL A 555 -11.38 -3.33 1.90
N MET A 556 -12.23 -3.68 2.88
CA MET A 556 -13.21 -4.77 2.77
C MET A 556 -14.48 -4.34 2.02
N GLY A 557 -14.89 -3.08 2.18
CA GLY A 557 -16.08 -2.49 1.55
C GLY A 557 -16.43 -1.13 2.14
N GLY A 558 -17.41 -0.46 1.55
CA GLY A 558 -18.03 0.75 2.13
C GLY A 558 -18.90 0.41 3.34
N MET A 559 -19.01 1.35 4.28
CA MET A 559 -19.94 1.28 5.42
C MET A 559 -20.87 2.49 5.38
N PHE A 560 -22.17 2.26 5.50
CA PHE A 560 -23.14 3.33 5.65
C PHE A 560 -23.14 3.87 7.09
N HIS A 561 -22.95 5.17 7.24
CA HIS A 561 -23.23 5.91 8.48
C HIS A 561 -24.53 6.72 8.36
N GLY A 562 -25.04 7.27 9.46
CA GLY A 562 -26.33 7.98 9.53
C GLY A 562 -26.47 9.27 8.70
N GLY A 563 -25.47 9.64 7.89
CA GLY A 563 -25.56 10.72 6.90
C GLY A 563 -25.69 10.26 5.45
N VAL A 564 -25.52 8.95 5.18
CA VAL A 564 -25.56 8.34 3.84
C VAL A 564 -26.38 7.05 3.77
N GLY A 565 -26.64 6.39 4.90
CA GLY A 565 -27.45 5.19 4.98
C GLY A 565 -28.94 5.46 4.83
N GLY A 566 -29.61 4.68 3.98
CA GLY A 566 -31.05 4.68 3.77
C GLY A 566 -31.53 3.35 3.18
N GLY A 567 -32.82 3.05 3.34
CA GLY A 567 -33.39 1.71 3.10
C GLY A 567 -33.81 1.05 4.42
N GLY A 568 -34.03 -0.27 4.42
CA GLY A 568 -34.37 -1.00 5.65
C GLY A 568 -35.73 -0.65 6.27
N GLY A 569 -36.64 -0.03 5.50
CA GLY A 569 -37.97 0.35 5.95
C GLY A 569 -38.87 -0.85 6.27
N GLN A 570 -40.16 -0.61 6.52
CA GLN A 570 -41.10 -1.67 6.89
C GLN A 570 -41.06 -2.84 5.89
N ASN A 571 -40.87 -4.06 6.42
CA ASN A 571 -40.66 -5.32 5.70
C ASN A 571 -39.39 -5.41 4.81
N ASN A 572 -38.59 -4.36 4.68
CA ASN A 572 -37.37 -4.28 3.86
C ASN A 572 -37.58 -4.65 2.37
N ASN A 573 -38.74 -4.29 1.82
CA ASN A 573 -39.14 -4.65 0.44
C ASN A 573 -38.24 -4.06 -0.66
N ILE A 574 -37.63 -2.89 -0.41
CA ILE A 574 -36.88 -2.13 -1.42
C ILE A 574 -35.39 -2.46 -1.35
N LYS A 575 -34.86 -3.02 -2.44
CA LYS A 575 -33.43 -3.27 -2.64
C LYS A 575 -32.99 -2.53 -3.91
N SER A 576 -31.84 -1.86 -3.89
CA SER A 576 -31.36 -1.17 -5.10
C SER A 576 -29.84 -1.11 -5.22
N LEU A 577 -29.38 -0.92 -6.46
CA LEU A 577 -28.03 -0.50 -6.81
C LEU A 577 -28.14 0.87 -7.48
N SER A 578 -27.44 1.87 -6.94
CA SER A 578 -27.43 3.25 -7.45
C SER A 578 -26.01 3.72 -7.74
N SER A 579 -25.80 4.46 -8.82
CA SER A 579 -24.52 5.12 -9.14
C SER A 579 -24.47 6.56 -8.61
N ARG A 580 -23.26 7.15 -8.54
CA ARG A 580 -23.08 8.58 -8.23
C ARG A 580 -23.78 9.52 -9.22
N SER A 581 -24.13 9.07 -10.42
CA SER A 581 -24.90 9.85 -11.39
C SER A 581 -26.42 9.76 -11.21
N GLY A 582 -26.91 8.94 -10.27
CA GLY A 582 -28.35 8.68 -10.09
C GLY A 582 -28.92 7.60 -11.01
N ASN A 583 -28.10 6.85 -11.75
CA ASN A 583 -28.59 5.67 -12.47
C ASN A 583 -28.90 4.58 -11.44
N LYS A 584 -30.09 3.96 -11.54
CA LYS A 584 -30.64 3.09 -10.49
C LYS A 584 -31.26 1.82 -11.07
N LEU A 585 -30.92 0.67 -10.48
CA LEU A 585 -31.70 -0.57 -10.57
C LEU A 585 -32.37 -0.81 -9.21
N GLU A 586 -33.68 -0.99 -9.21
CA GLU A 586 -34.51 -1.20 -8.02
C GLU A 586 -35.36 -2.46 -8.15
N LEU A 587 -35.51 -3.14 -7.01
CA LEU A 587 -36.33 -4.32 -6.79
C LEU A 587 -37.27 -3.99 -5.63
N ASP A 588 -38.57 -4.17 -5.84
CA ASP A 588 -39.60 -4.03 -4.81
C ASP A 588 -40.28 -5.38 -4.58
N ASP A 589 -39.89 -6.10 -3.53
CA ASP A 589 -40.48 -7.40 -3.17
C ASP A 589 -41.96 -7.29 -2.77
N GLY A 590 -42.42 -6.10 -2.36
CA GLY A 590 -43.81 -5.86 -1.93
C GLY A 590 -44.77 -5.73 -3.10
N ALA A 591 -44.33 -5.09 -4.18
CA ALA A 591 -45.05 -5.07 -5.45
C ALA A 591 -44.68 -6.23 -6.39
N GLY A 592 -43.61 -6.98 -6.10
CA GLY A 592 -43.01 -7.94 -7.03
C GLY A 592 -42.39 -7.28 -8.27
N SER A 593 -42.03 -6.00 -8.18
CA SER A 593 -41.72 -5.13 -9.32
C SER A 593 -40.22 -4.83 -9.47
N VAL A 594 -39.80 -4.52 -10.69
CA VAL A 594 -38.39 -4.22 -11.04
C VAL A 594 -38.34 -2.93 -11.86
N PHE A 595 -37.44 -2.01 -11.51
CA PHE A 595 -37.34 -0.71 -12.15
C PHE A 595 -35.89 -0.31 -12.42
N LEU A 596 -35.58 -0.03 -13.69
CA LEU A 596 -34.29 0.49 -14.15
C LEU A 596 -34.49 1.92 -14.66
N THR A 597 -33.69 2.87 -14.19
CA THR A 597 -33.78 4.31 -14.56
C THR A 597 -32.39 4.92 -14.72
N ASP A 598 -32.22 5.83 -15.67
CA ASP A 598 -31.02 6.66 -15.83
C ASP A 598 -31.24 8.12 -15.34
N GLN A 599 -30.15 8.88 -15.25
CA GLN A 599 -30.18 10.30 -14.84
C GLN A 599 -31.03 11.21 -15.77
N GLY A 600 -31.33 10.77 -17.00
CA GLY A 600 -32.18 11.49 -17.96
C GLY A 600 -33.68 11.15 -17.84
N GLY A 601 -34.03 10.23 -16.94
CA GLY A 601 -35.38 9.72 -16.74
C GLY A 601 -35.82 8.68 -17.78
N ALA A 602 -34.94 8.20 -18.65
CA ALA A 602 -35.22 7.04 -19.49
C ALA A 602 -35.29 5.80 -18.60
N ASN A 603 -36.30 4.95 -18.80
CA ASN A 603 -36.64 3.91 -17.83
C ASN A 603 -37.27 2.65 -18.44
N MET A 604 -37.10 1.54 -17.72
CA MET A 604 -37.75 0.25 -17.98
C MET A 604 -38.36 -0.26 -16.68
N LYS A 605 -39.65 -0.57 -16.69
CA LYS A 605 -40.37 -1.12 -15.52
C LYS A 605 -41.01 -2.45 -15.87
N PHE A 606 -40.88 -3.42 -14.96
CA PHE A 606 -41.70 -4.61 -14.86
C PHE A 606 -42.56 -4.46 -13.60
N ASP A 607 -43.88 -4.58 -13.70
CA ASP A 607 -44.80 -4.12 -12.65
C ASP A 607 -45.18 -5.17 -11.59
N GLY A 608 -44.74 -6.41 -11.74
CA GLY A 608 -45.10 -7.55 -10.87
C GLY A 608 -46.39 -8.27 -11.29
N ALA A 609 -47.30 -7.61 -12.02
CA ALA A 609 -48.48 -8.22 -12.62
C ALA A 609 -48.19 -8.88 -14.00
N GLY A 610 -46.97 -8.74 -14.51
CA GLY A 610 -46.50 -9.30 -15.78
C GLY A 610 -46.44 -8.29 -16.92
N ASN A 611 -46.75 -7.01 -16.66
CA ASN A 611 -46.63 -5.95 -17.66
C ASN A 611 -45.20 -5.40 -17.69
N ALA A 612 -44.78 -4.94 -18.88
CA ALA A 612 -43.50 -4.28 -19.10
C ALA A 612 -43.68 -2.95 -19.82
N THR A 613 -42.98 -1.92 -19.36
CA THR A 613 -42.99 -0.57 -19.95
C THR A 613 -41.56 -0.13 -20.23
N THR A 614 -41.32 0.60 -21.33
CA THR A 614 -39.97 1.08 -21.69
C THR A 614 -40.03 2.46 -22.35
N ASN A 615 -39.71 3.47 -21.57
CA ASN A 615 -39.87 4.89 -21.89
C ASN A 615 -38.52 5.54 -22.19
N ALA A 616 -38.51 6.47 -23.14
CA ALA A 616 -37.40 7.37 -23.41
C ALA A 616 -37.96 8.79 -23.57
N ASN A 617 -37.33 9.77 -22.92
CA ASN A 617 -37.83 11.15 -22.87
C ASN A 617 -37.46 11.97 -24.12
N ASN A 618 -36.49 11.48 -24.89
CA ASN A 618 -36.03 12.03 -26.16
C ASN A 618 -36.22 10.94 -27.25
N ASP A 619 -35.14 10.51 -27.91
CA ASP A 619 -35.19 9.52 -29.00
C ASP A 619 -35.15 8.06 -28.53
N LYS A 620 -35.79 7.16 -29.29
CA LYS A 620 -35.75 5.70 -29.10
C LYS A 620 -35.47 4.98 -30.41
N THR A 621 -34.18 4.78 -30.71
CA THR A 621 -33.74 4.06 -31.92
C THR A 621 -33.77 2.55 -31.71
N VAL A 622 -34.36 1.81 -32.65
CA VAL A 622 -34.33 0.34 -32.68
C VAL A 622 -33.75 -0.11 -34.03
N SER A 623 -32.60 -0.76 -33.98
CA SER A 623 -31.88 -1.24 -35.18
C SER A 623 -31.73 -2.76 -35.11
N VAL A 624 -32.29 -3.47 -36.10
CA VAL A 624 -32.23 -4.93 -36.20
C VAL A 624 -31.49 -5.30 -37.50
N GLY A 625 -30.40 -6.06 -37.39
CA GLY A 625 -29.52 -6.36 -38.53
C GLY A 625 -30.04 -7.43 -39.49
N ASN A 626 -30.99 -8.25 -39.04
CA ASN A 626 -31.69 -9.27 -39.83
C ASN A 626 -33.22 -8.98 -39.73
N ASN A 627 -34.04 -10.01 -39.50
CA ASN A 627 -35.50 -9.86 -39.42
C ASN A 627 -35.94 -9.31 -38.06
N ASN A 628 -36.91 -8.38 -38.07
CA ASN A 628 -37.66 -7.94 -36.89
C ASN A 628 -39.09 -8.49 -36.97
N THR A 629 -39.48 -9.35 -36.04
CA THR A 629 -40.82 -9.97 -36.01
C THR A 629 -41.57 -9.53 -34.75
N VAL A 630 -42.70 -8.85 -34.92
CA VAL A 630 -43.56 -8.40 -33.82
C VAL A 630 -44.84 -9.23 -33.83
N ASN A 631 -45.01 -10.09 -32.83
CA ASN A 631 -46.21 -10.90 -32.62
C ASN A 631 -47.04 -10.27 -31.48
N THR A 632 -48.35 -10.12 -31.68
CA THR A 632 -49.24 -9.50 -30.68
C THR A 632 -50.59 -10.24 -30.66
N GLY A 633 -51.01 -10.75 -29.50
CA GLY A 633 -52.15 -11.68 -29.41
C GLY A 633 -53.55 -11.06 -29.53
N SER A 634 -53.66 -9.73 -29.41
CA SER A 634 -54.96 -9.03 -29.40
C SER A 634 -55.02 -7.85 -30.36
N LYS A 635 -54.21 -6.81 -30.14
CA LYS A 635 -54.16 -5.62 -31.01
C LYS A 635 -52.76 -5.00 -31.00
N ASN A 636 -52.20 -4.73 -32.18
CA ASN A 636 -50.99 -3.94 -32.36
C ASN A 636 -51.39 -2.53 -32.85
N ILE A 637 -50.72 -1.49 -32.35
CA ILE A 637 -50.97 -0.09 -32.72
C ILE A 637 -49.63 0.62 -32.86
N ILE A 638 -49.40 1.23 -34.03
CA ILE A 638 -48.35 2.22 -34.26
C ILE A 638 -49.05 3.57 -34.36
N ASN A 639 -48.74 4.47 -33.43
CA ASN A 639 -49.35 5.79 -33.29
C ASN A 639 -48.23 6.85 -33.31
N VAL A 640 -48.41 7.90 -34.11
CA VAL A 640 -47.48 9.03 -34.23
C VAL A 640 -48.25 10.33 -34.03
N GLY A 641 -47.69 11.23 -33.22
CA GLY A 641 -48.25 12.55 -32.92
C GLY A 641 -49.02 12.63 -31.60
N SER A 642 -49.65 11.54 -31.15
CA SER A 642 -50.33 11.49 -29.86
C SER A 642 -49.34 11.66 -28.70
N LYS A 643 -49.43 12.81 -28.03
CA LYS A 643 -48.89 13.04 -26.69
C LYS A 643 -50.05 13.14 -25.69
N ASP A 644 -49.83 12.65 -24.48
CA ASP A 644 -50.67 12.91 -23.30
C ASP A 644 -52.18 12.66 -23.48
N GLY A 645 -52.54 11.67 -24.30
CA GLY A 645 -53.93 11.27 -24.57
C GLY A 645 -54.64 12.06 -25.68
N GLY A 646 -53.94 12.97 -26.38
CA GLY A 646 -54.44 13.61 -27.60
C GLY A 646 -54.65 12.63 -28.76
N GLY A 647 -55.41 13.04 -29.78
CA GLY A 647 -55.64 12.27 -31.00
C GLY A 647 -54.35 11.86 -31.72
N ALA A 648 -54.42 10.81 -32.52
CA ALA A 648 -53.28 10.29 -33.27
C ALA A 648 -53.23 10.90 -34.68
N ASN A 649 -52.25 11.77 -34.95
CA ASN A 649 -52.08 12.41 -36.26
C ASN A 649 -51.93 11.37 -37.40
N SER A 650 -51.31 10.23 -37.09
CA SER A 650 -51.23 9.05 -37.95
C SER A 650 -51.26 7.77 -37.10
N MET A 651 -52.17 6.86 -37.41
CA MET A 651 -52.30 5.55 -36.77
C MET A 651 -52.35 4.42 -37.81
N PHE A 652 -51.58 3.36 -37.54
CA PHE A 652 -51.72 2.05 -38.18
C PHE A 652 -52.07 1.03 -37.08
N SER A 653 -53.17 0.31 -37.23
CA SER A 653 -53.56 -0.71 -36.24
C SER A 653 -54.04 -2.02 -36.88
N MET A 654 -53.79 -3.12 -36.18
CA MET A 654 -54.13 -4.48 -36.61
C MET A 654 -54.64 -5.26 -35.40
N ASP A 655 -55.68 -6.08 -35.55
CA ASP A 655 -56.25 -6.89 -34.46
C ASP A 655 -56.38 -8.39 -34.78
N ASN A 656 -56.73 -9.17 -33.75
CA ASN A 656 -56.88 -10.62 -33.84
C ASN A 656 -58.19 -11.10 -34.48
N ALA A 657 -59.10 -10.19 -34.86
CA ALA A 657 -60.22 -10.49 -35.76
C ALA A 657 -59.83 -10.35 -37.25
N GLY A 658 -58.61 -9.86 -37.53
CA GLY A 658 -58.08 -9.66 -38.88
C GLY A 658 -58.35 -8.27 -39.45
N ASN A 659 -58.84 -7.32 -38.65
CA ASN A 659 -59.01 -5.95 -39.11
C ASN A 659 -57.65 -5.26 -39.26
N ILE A 660 -57.52 -4.42 -40.28
CA ILE A 660 -56.36 -3.56 -40.52
C ILE A 660 -56.89 -2.15 -40.79
N SER A 661 -56.49 -1.17 -39.99
CA SER A 661 -56.90 0.23 -40.13
C SER A 661 -55.71 1.16 -40.34
N LEU A 662 -55.91 2.17 -41.20
CA LEU A 662 -55.03 3.29 -41.48
C LEU A 662 -55.83 4.57 -41.31
N GLU A 663 -55.51 5.36 -40.29
CA GLU A 663 -56.23 6.58 -39.90
C GLU A 663 -55.24 7.75 -39.79
N CYS A 664 -55.60 8.92 -40.34
CA CYS A 664 -54.74 10.11 -40.30
C CYS A 664 -55.52 11.41 -40.60
N ASP A 665 -54.99 12.54 -40.13
CA ASP A 665 -55.65 13.85 -40.23
C ASP A 665 -55.46 14.60 -41.57
N THR A 666 -54.76 14.03 -42.56
CA THR A 666 -54.34 14.79 -43.77
C THR A 666 -54.52 14.06 -45.11
N ASN A 667 -53.78 12.98 -45.37
CA ASN A 667 -53.96 12.14 -46.56
C ASN A 667 -53.33 10.76 -46.38
N ILE A 668 -53.88 9.75 -47.08
CA ILE A 668 -53.23 8.45 -47.27
C ILE A 668 -52.74 8.37 -48.71
N THR A 669 -51.44 8.17 -48.92
CA THR A 669 -50.83 8.02 -50.26
C THR A 669 -50.08 6.69 -50.38
N ILE A 670 -50.49 5.87 -51.35
CA ILE A 670 -49.82 4.63 -51.76
C ILE A 670 -49.19 4.87 -53.13
N LYS A 671 -47.89 4.65 -53.30
CA LYS A 671 -47.15 5.04 -54.53
C LYS A 671 -46.04 4.08 -54.92
N THR A 672 -45.98 3.75 -56.21
CA THR A 672 -44.91 2.96 -56.84
C THR A 672 -44.46 3.65 -58.13
N GLY A 673 -43.33 4.35 -58.07
CA GLY A 673 -42.79 5.12 -59.21
C GLY A 673 -43.74 6.24 -59.65
N ALA A 674 -44.30 6.11 -60.85
CA ALA A 674 -45.25 7.05 -61.44
C ALA A 674 -46.74 6.70 -61.17
N SER A 675 -47.02 5.54 -60.57
CA SER A 675 -48.41 5.15 -60.21
C SER A 675 -48.69 5.45 -58.74
N SER A 676 -49.87 5.97 -58.44
CA SER A 676 -50.30 6.28 -57.06
C SER A 676 -51.81 6.21 -56.85
N ILE A 677 -52.20 5.97 -55.59
CA ILE A 677 -53.54 6.15 -55.05
C ILE A 677 -53.41 7.12 -53.87
N THR A 678 -54.21 8.19 -53.86
CA THR A 678 -54.23 9.19 -52.78
C THR A 678 -55.67 9.44 -52.32
N LEU A 679 -55.89 9.40 -51.00
CA LEU A 679 -57.16 9.74 -50.34
C LEU A 679 -56.95 11.04 -49.55
N ASN A 680 -57.76 12.06 -49.82
CA ASN A 680 -57.71 13.37 -49.17
C ASN A 680 -58.82 13.55 -48.13
N THR A 681 -58.63 14.47 -47.18
CA THR A 681 -59.65 14.85 -46.16
C THR A 681 -60.90 15.52 -46.72
N ASP A 682 -60.87 16.03 -47.95
CA ASP A 682 -62.07 16.56 -48.65
C ASP A 682 -62.94 15.45 -49.29
N GLY A 683 -62.53 14.17 -49.15
CA GLY A 683 -63.18 13.02 -49.76
C GLY A 683 -62.73 12.70 -51.18
N THR A 684 -61.82 13.49 -51.77
CA THR A 684 -61.27 13.21 -53.09
C THR A 684 -60.37 11.98 -53.07
N ILE A 685 -60.62 11.03 -53.98
CA ILE A 685 -59.76 9.86 -54.21
C ILE A 685 -59.14 9.98 -55.61
N ILE A 686 -57.82 10.05 -55.68
CA ILE A 686 -57.06 10.21 -56.92
C ILE A 686 -56.32 8.91 -57.22
N LEU A 687 -56.60 8.33 -58.40
CA LEU A 687 -55.81 7.26 -58.99
C LEU A 687 -54.97 7.83 -60.13
N SER A 688 -53.71 7.42 -60.25
CA SER A 688 -52.79 7.89 -61.30
C SER A 688 -51.83 6.80 -61.73
N GLY A 689 -51.46 6.79 -63.01
CA GLY A 689 -50.54 5.82 -63.61
C GLY A 689 -50.59 5.88 -65.14
N LYS A 690 -49.73 5.10 -65.82
CA LYS A 690 -49.67 5.08 -67.30
C LYS A 690 -50.92 4.49 -67.96
N ILE A 691 -51.51 3.46 -67.33
CA ILE A 691 -52.78 2.82 -67.69
C ILE A 691 -53.44 2.44 -66.37
N ILE A 692 -54.72 2.77 -66.20
CA ILE A 692 -55.54 2.27 -65.08
C ILE A 692 -56.41 1.14 -65.63
N GLY A 693 -55.93 -0.10 -65.50
CA GLY A 693 -56.67 -1.29 -65.92
C GLY A 693 -57.61 -1.76 -64.82
N ILE A 694 -58.91 -1.84 -65.11
CA ILE A 694 -59.92 -2.39 -64.21
C ILE A 694 -60.44 -3.69 -64.82
N GLY A 695 -60.06 -4.83 -64.24
CA GLY A 695 -60.55 -6.15 -64.62
C GLY A 695 -61.56 -6.64 -63.59
N ALA A 696 -62.84 -6.70 -63.97
CA ALA A 696 -63.94 -7.18 -63.14
C ALA A 696 -65.04 -7.80 -64.03
N GLU A 697 -65.91 -8.64 -63.46
CA GLU A 697 -67.08 -9.19 -64.16
C GLU A 697 -68.11 -8.11 -64.54
N GLY A 698 -68.10 -6.99 -63.81
CA GLY A 698 -68.80 -5.76 -64.15
C GLY A 698 -68.19 -4.57 -63.41
N ILE A 699 -68.24 -3.38 -64.01
CA ILE A 699 -67.76 -2.13 -63.40
C ILE A 699 -68.97 -1.21 -63.20
N GLY A 700 -69.46 -1.12 -61.95
CA GLY A 700 -70.52 -0.18 -61.59
C GLY A 700 -69.94 1.20 -61.29
N ILE A 701 -70.31 2.21 -62.08
CA ILE A 701 -70.03 3.62 -61.78
C ILE A 701 -71.36 4.35 -61.62
N ALA A 702 -71.66 4.78 -60.40
CA ALA A 702 -72.86 5.53 -60.07
C ALA A 702 -72.46 6.79 -59.29
N ALA A 703 -72.89 7.96 -59.78
CA ALA A 703 -72.58 9.25 -59.17
C ALA A 703 -73.83 10.13 -59.16
N SER A 704 -74.06 10.85 -58.07
CA SER A 704 -75.25 11.70 -57.87
C SER A 704 -75.19 13.06 -58.56
N LYS A 705 -74.07 13.40 -59.22
CA LYS A 705 -73.86 14.66 -59.96
C LYS A 705 -73.52 14.47 -61.44
N GLY A 706 -72.66 13.51 -61.76
CA GLY A 706 -72.19 13.24 -63.12
C GLY A 706 -70.96 12.32 -63.13
N VAL A 707 -70.58 11.83 -64.31
CA VAL A 707 -69.39 11.00 -64.55
C VAL A 707 -68.68 11.51 -65.80
N ASP A 708 -67.51 12.12 -65.63
CA ASP A 708 -66.73 12.70 -66.74
C ASP A 708 -65.68 11.71 -67.27
N VAL A 709 -65.68 11.48 -68.59
CA VAL A 709 -64.71 10.59 -69.27
C VAL A 709 -64.07 11.32 -70.45
N SER A 710 -62.91 11.94 -70.21
CA SER A 710 -62.23 12.79 -71.20
C SER A 710 -60.91 12.19 -71.67
N SER A 711 -60.77 12.05 -73.00
CA SER A 711 -59.56 11.55 -73.69
C SER A 711 -59.58 12.02 -75.14
N PRO A 712 -58.42 12.31 -75.78
CA PRO A 712 -58.33 12.53 -77.23
C PRO A 712 -58.78 11.32 -78.07
N ALA A 713 -58.84 10.12 -77.47
CA ALA A 713 -59.40 8.93 -78.08
C ALA A 713 -60.11 8.09 -77.00
N ASN A 714 -61.43 8.03 -77.06
CA ASN A 714 -62.28 7.13 -76.27
C ASN A 714 -62.77 5.98 -77.17
N HIS A 715 -62.87 4.77 -76.63
CA HIS A 715 -63.41 3.60 -77.35
C HIS A 715 -64.18 2.69 -76.40
N ILE A 716 -65.43 2.40 -76.76
CA ILE A 716 -66.31 1.45 -76.06
C ILE A 716 -66.62 0.32 -77.05
N GLY A 717 -66.42 -0.93 -76.66
CA GLY A 717 -66.64 -2.07 -77.56
C GLY A 717 -66.46 -3.42 -76.87
N GLY A 718 -67.00 -4.45 -77.53
CA GLY A 718 -67.18 -5.79 -76.97
C GLY A 718 -68.64 -6.03 -76.56
N GLY A 719 -69.25 -7.09 -77.09
CA GLY A 719 -70.67 -7.41 -76.84
C GLY A 719 -71.65 -6.37 -77.39
N GLN A 720 -72.85 -6.32 -76.81
CA GLN A 720 -73.82 -5.25 -77.05
C GLN A 720 -73.59 -4.11 -76.04
N THR A 721 -73.34 -2.91 -76.55
CA THR A 721 -73.41 -1.68 -75.73
C THR A 721 -74.84 -1.16 -75.75
N LYS A 722 -75.38 -0.83 -74.57
CA LYS A 722 -76.73 -0.26 -74.41
C LYS A 722 -76.66 0.98 -73.53
N ILE A 723 -77.26 2.07 -74.01
CA ILE A 723 -77.40 3.33 -73.27
C ILE A 723 -78.90 3.51 -73.04
N ASP A 724 -79.33 3.53 -71.79
CA ASP A 724 -80.74 3.64 -71.39
C ASP A 724 -80.97 4.90 -70.57
N GLY A 725 -81.92 5.74 -71.01
CA GLY A 725 -82.37 6.93 -70.29
C GLY A 725 -81.63 8.22 -70.66
N GLY A 726 -82.39 9.24 -71.06
CA GLY A 726 -81.88 10.56 -71.45
C GLY A 726 -81.49 10.68 -72.93
N ASP A 727 -81.13 11.90 -73.33
CA ASP A 727 -80.72 12.22 -74.69
C ASP A 727 -79.23 11.87 -74.91
N ALA A 728 -78.94 11.04 -75.92
CA ALA A 728 -77.58 10.66 -76.29
C ALA A 728 -77.06 11.56 -77.43
N PHE A 729 -76.36 12.64 -77.09
CA PHE A 729 -75.72 13.52 -78.07
C PHE A 729 -74.36 12.99 -78.51
N ILE A 730 -74.26 12.59 -79.78
CA ILE A 730 -73.01 12.24 -80.45
C ILE A 730 -72.74 13.31 -81.51
N ASN A 731 -71.60 13.99 -81.39
CA ASN A 731 -71.09 15.01 -82.34
C ASN A 731 -69.87 14.46 -83.11
#